data_AF-A0A3L6JQ57-F1
#
_entry.id   AF-A0A3L6JQ57-F1
#
_cell.length_a   1.000
_cell.length_b   1.000
_cell.length_c   1.000
_cell.angle_alpha   90.00
_cell.angle_beta   90.00
_cell.angle_gamma   90.00
#
_symmetry.space_group_name_H-M   'P 1'
#
loop_
_entity.id
_entity.type
_entity.pdbx_description
1 polymer ?
#
loop_
_entity_poly.entity_id
_entity_poly.type
_entity_poly.pdbx_seq_one_letter_code
_entity_poly.pdbx_strand_id
1 'polypeptide(L)'
;MEEDLGRRPTTELHSKGLPTVWTVGHATERPRPVSIAGQHKRWLRTGGRVMSSIGKAKAAVPSTVEAIRMASVSVLGSTTTRGLPVGAAVGLGSMMEENSETVAMNVAPLVFSVRDSLRESEGLELLSVIWDLDRTPSSEILPEQLVVAGSSVGEASSHACMLTWEKGVVDPFKVDANIRKLTRKMADIEVAVLSSGLDYDREGLAVLRHFADRFNRVMFVDMLDRQFQSSYTTTSVKPDDIDFEAVVKAKCRKDFSTMPPGLRVLKPRELQMVLPKAEPGVLSEHFKHRIMTPNAIETLVTRIPEVGRTILGELNAYAYSSEEVGIATTVIGALVEYIGRDRIRASELDKAIEQGNNFSDMVAKTVDVLSEAVEQHISSGAALLPTGHKDALVSIAAAKTKKLTGRGGEVALNMLTRFLDQMMDTVERAIPEGEETRAWQLKGALRYFVAYARKVAYYFAEEFRRFLVITLSRKTVLSTIVAFRQELTGRFTSPTDLMLFQKFIAELYSMLNAAFDKATFEGVRMKTPTQLMDVAIDAMIEGFDSLDVSDLISFSDTAQIARLEVTSRHTVRAAGQEGALDSEGKALMDKLSTLEGLVGDISPNIAGTVLARPFISQVLDAVDAGGADLKGELIRAVDSLGEKSPEWRVEALHLVNEAFSGVQDASDYRSNLLAFARYVHENIGLRMSSQSILDRVRSEADHLQKAHEQELKRWEQICLQIEEENKAIRQHNEKRQRLLEQAKVDYVRESAEYDAALKQVEPKPALAEQTMPPQAEGSTVSVTPPEPLQSRLRGIDLELPLLVAKPLPVKPEPSGDLIISVELRDLLAAKLDEMGKREHELEKLISQHLQGLKAERARATGESSVSINEEFLEYLMNSTIRSLGRLLPRATRVYLTDPEFPGLVYLVTYDYHDDEMTVRLGNNFLR
;
A
#
# COMPACT_ATOMS: atom_id res chain seq x y z
N MET A 1 25.17 -58.35 -16.20
CA MET A 1 26.23 -57.60 -16.89
C MET A 1 27.09 -56.97 -15.82
N GLU A 2 28.41 -57.06 -15.99
CA GLU A 2 29.51 -56.89 -15.03
C GLU A 2 29.30 -55.80 -13.95
N GLU A 3 29.58 -56.00 -12.64
CA GLU A 3 30.85 -56.34 -11.93
C GLU A 3 31.91 -55.21 -11.98
N ASP A 4 32.79 -54.94 -10.98
CA ASP A 4 32.81 -54.88 -9.47
C ASP A 4 34.11 -54.08 -9.12
N LEU A 5 34.63 -53.68 -7.94
CA LEU A 5 34.56 -53.88 -6.47
C LEU A 5 34.90 -52.52 -5.79
N GLY A 6 34.79 -52.29 -4.46
CA GLY A 6 34.27 -53.11 -3.37
C GLY A 6 34.82 -52.73 -1.96
N ARG A 7 34.26 -53.39 -0.93
CA ARG A 7 34.81 -53.70 0.43
C ARG A 7 35.11 -52.57 1.47
N ARG A 8 34.09 -52.39 2.34
CA ARG A 8 34.02 -52.33 3.84
C ARG A 8 35.14 -53.07 4.64
N PRO A 9 35.28 -53.00 6.01
CA PRO A 9 34.31 -52.74 7.13
C PRO A 9 34.77 -51.61 8.12
N THR A 10 34.37 -51.38 9.40
CA THR A 10 33.64 -52.03 10.56
C THR A 10 32.75 -50.97 11.27
N THR A 11 31.61 -51.17 11.97
CA THR A 11 31.15 -52.01 13.14
C THR A 11 31.75 -51.60 14.51
N GLU A 12 31.05 -51.50 15.66
CA GLU A 12 29.63 -51.74 16.03
C GLU A 12 29.21 -51.20 17.45
N LEU A 13 27.99 -51.58 17.93
CA LEU A 13 27.40 -51.49 19.30
C LEU A 13 26.80 -50.13 19.75
N HIS A 14 25.73 -49.97 20.56
CA HIS A 14 24.57 -50.74 21.13
C HIS A 14 24.30 -50.10 22.54
N SER A 15 23.13 -50.11 23.22
CA SER A 15 21.69 -49.97 22.87
C SER A 15 20.80 -50.00 24.16
N LYS A 16 19.61 -49.38 24.17
CA LYS A 16 18.53 -49.45 25.23
C LYS A 16 18.84 -48.67 26.55
N GLY A 17 17.88 -48.22 27.38
CA GLY A 17 16.40 -48.29 27.36
C GLY A 17 15.72 -47.37 28.42
N LEU A 18 14.37 -47.38 28.47
CA LEU A 18 13.42 -46.52 29.26
C LEU A 18 12.93 -47.22 30.58
N PRO A 19 11.95 -46.72 31.38
CA PRO A 19 11.73 -45.41 32.06
C PRO A 19 11.20 -45.53 33.55
N THR A 20 10.61 -44.45 34.13
CA THR A 20 9.64 -44.41 35.30
C THR A 20 10.15 -44.73 36.73
N VAL A 21 9.57 -44.31 37.90
CA VAL A 21 8.41 -43.45 38.29
C VAL A 21 8.60 -42.76 39.68
N TRP A 22 7.63 -41.94 40.15
CA TRP A 22 7.61 -41.08 41.38
C TRP A 22 7.53 -41.75 42.78
N THR A 23 7.96 -41.04 43.84
CA THR A 23 7.17 -40.56 45.05
C THR A 23 8.12 -39.82 46.04
N VAL A 24 7.88 -38.61 46.58
CA VAL A 24 6.92 -38.07 47.60
C VAL A 24 7.24 -38.42 49.07
N GLY A 25 7.48 -37.40 49.93
CA GLY A 25 7.61 -37.52 51.40
C GLY A 25 8.02 -36.20 52.11
N HIS A 26 7.49 -35.91 53.31
CA HIS A 26 7.66 -34.65 54.08
C HIS A 26 8.39 -34.83 55.43
N ALA A 27 9.12 -33.79 55.89
CA ALA A 27 9.26 -33.30 57.31
C ALA A 27 10.32 -32.17 57.38
N THR A 28 9.98 -30.87 57.48
CA THR A 28 9.79 -30.07 58.73
C THR A 28 10.98 -29.97 59.69
N GLU A 29 11.64 -28.79 59.78
CA GLU A 29 11.70 -27.94 61.00
C GLU A 29 12.48 -26.60 60.81
N ARG A 30 12.34 -25.69 61.80
CA ARG A 30 12.95 -24.35 62.00
C ARG A 30 12.94 -24.08 63.53
N PRO A 31 13.83 -23.27 64.18
CA PRO A 31 14.16 -21.89 63.75
C PRO A 31 15.54 -21.26 64.16
N ARG A 32 15.85 -20.06 63.58
CA ARG A 32 16.40 -18.77 64.13
C ARG A 32 17.35 -18.71 65.37
N PRO A 33 18.10 -17.59 65.63
CA PRO A 33 18.61 -16.47 64.77
C PRO A 33 20.08 -16.04 65.15
N VAL A 34 20.37 -14.71 65.22
CA VAL A 34 21.65 -14.00 65.58
C VAL A 34 22.69 -13.96 64.44
N SER A 35 23.07 -12.86 63.75
CA SER A 35 23.16 -11.38 63.97
C SER A 35 24.49 -10.85 64.52
N ILE A 36 25.23 -10.06 63.71
CA ILE A 36 25.92 -8.77 64.03
C ILE A 36 26.79 -8.32 62.84
N ALA A 37 27.07 -7.01 62.73
CA ALA A 37 27.80 -6.36 61.63
C ALA A 37 29.34 -6.29 61.83
N GLY A 38 30.13 -6.02 60.78
CA GLY A 38 31.59 -5.82 60.93
C GLY A 38 32.41 -5.44 59.69
N GLN A 39 32.60 -4.12 59.48
CA GLN A 39 33.81 -3.44 58.95
C GLN A 39 34.57 -3.93 57.68
N HIS A 40 34.48 -3.10 56.63
CA HIS A 40 35.57 -2.37 55.97
C HIS A 40 36.97 -2.99 55.67
N LYS A 41 37.36 -2.75 54.39
CA LYS A 41 38.72 -2.44 53.87
C LYS A 41 39.75 -3.58 53.68
N ARG A 42 40.34 -3.56 52.48
CA ARG A 42 41.80 -3.52 52.18
C ARG A 42 42.34 -4.66 51.30
N TRP A 43 42.13 -4.57 49.99
CA TRP A 43 43.01 -5.21 49.00
C TRP A 43 43.48 -4.19 47.96
N LEU A 44 44.79 -3.96 47.93
CA LEU A 44 45.50 -3.16 46.93
C LEU A 44 46.95 -3.66 46.87
N ARG A 45 47.46 -3.89 45.65
CA ARG A 45 48.83 -4.30 45.32
C ARG A 45 49.32 -5.67 45.82
N THR A 46 49.21 -6.67 44.94
CA THR A 46 50.41 -7.38 44.46
C THR A 46 50.39 -7.36 42.94
N GLY A 47 51.49 -7.00 42.30
CA GLY A 47 51.65 -7.02 40.85
C GLY A 47 52.90 -7.81 40.45
N GLY A 48 52.79 -8.66 39.43
CA GLY A 48 53.88 -9.50 38.93
C GLY A 48 53.73 -9.72 37.44
N ARG A 49 54.75 -9.37 36.65
CA ARG A 49 54.72 -9.40 35.19
C ARG A 49 54.72 -10.84 34.65
N VAL A 50 53.94 -11.06 33.58
CA VAL A 50 54.41 -11.81 32.40
C VAL A 50 54.19 -10.89 31.19
N MET A 51 55.07 -10.96 30.19
CA MET A 51 55.05 -10.08 29.01
C MET A 51 55.17 -10.90 27.73
N SER A 52 54.83 -10.25 26.60
CA SER A 52 55.15 -10.65 25.22
C SER A 52 54.72 -12.05 24.74
N SER A 53 53.51 -12.12 24.18
CA SER A 53 53.30 -12.72 22.87
C SER A 53 52.45 -11.77 22.03
N ILE A 54 52.85 -11.45 20.80
CA ILE A 54 52.18 -10.45 19.97
C ILE A 54 51.02 -11.09 19.21
N GLY A 55 49.80 -10.69 19.57
CA GLY A 55 48.58 -10.93 18.81
C GLY A 55 47.76 -9.64 18.78
N LYS A 56 47.07 -9.35 17.66
CA LYS A 56 46.23 -8.15 17.52
C LYS A 56 45.08 -8.20 18.53
N ALA A 57 45.24 -7.49 19.66
CA ALA A 57 44.16 -7.34 20.63
C ALA A 57 42.99 -6.60 19.95
N LYS A 58 41.79 -7.21 19.97
CA LYS A 58 40.57 -6.50 19.59
C LYS A 58 40.47 -5.25 20.46
N ALA A 59 40.09 -4.12 19.87
CA ALA A 59 39.77 -2.93 20.64
C ALA A 59 38.71 -3.28 21.69
N ALA A 60 38.97 -2.91 22.95
CA ALA A 60 38.02 -3.14 24.02
C ALA A 60 36.84 -2.17 23.84
N VAL A 61 35.77 -2.68 23.22
CA VAL A 61 34.45 -2.05 23.16
C VAL A 61 34.03 -1.67 24.61
N PRO A 62 33.34 -0.52 24.83
CA PRO A 62 32.73 -0.22 26.14
C PRO A 62 31.91 -1.41 26.64
N SER A 63 31.76 -1.55 27.97
CA SER A 63 31.21 -2.76 28.57
C SER A 63 29.83 -3.09 27.97
N THR A 64 29.54 -4.37 27.71
CA THR A 64 28.37 -4.76 26.88
C THR A 64 27.05 -4.16 27.39
N VAL A 65 26.93 -3.98 28.71
CA VAL A 65 25.76 -3.36 29.35
C VAL A 65 25.71 -1.84 29.15
N GLU A 66 26.85 -1.14 29.15
CA GLU A 66 26.90 0.29 28.79
C GLU A 66 26.71 0.50 27.28
N ALA A 67 27.25 -0.40 26.45
CA ALA A 67 27.02 -0.41 25.01
C ALA A 67 25.54 -0.64 24.67
N ILE A 68 24.80 -1.47 25.42
CA ILE A 68 23.34 -1.61 25.30
C ILE A 68 22.62 -0.34 25.80
N ARG A 69 23.11 0.30 26.87
CA ARG A 69 22.47 1.48 27.49
C ARG A 69 22.59 2.78 26.70
N MET A 70 23.73 3.02 26.06
CA MET A 70 23.90 4.21 25.20
C MET A 70 23.01 4.18 23.95
N ALA A 71 22.36 3.04 23.69
CA ALA A 71 21.99 2.67 22.34
C ALA A 71 20.47 2.61 22.08
N SER A 72 19.64 2.60 23.13
CA SER A 72 18.18 2.72 23.00
C SER A 72 17.79 4.04 22.31
N VAL A 73 16.66 4.03 21.61
CA VAL A 73 15.98 5.25 21.13
C VAL A 73 14.55 5.24 21.67
N SER A 74 14.08 6.39 22.17
CA SER A 74 12.69 6.63 22.57
C SER A 74 12.22 7.94 21.93
N VAL A 75 11.21 7.87 21.09
CA VAL A 75 10.51 9.03 20.53
C VAL A 75 9.10 9.05 21.11
N LEU A 76 8.83 10.06 21.94
CA LEU A 76 7.51 10.29 22.52
C LEU A 76 6.80 11.37 21.69
N GLY A 77 5.71 11.00 21.02
CA GLY A 77 4.80 11.94 20.36
C GLY A 77 3.47 11.98 21.08
N SER A 78 2.90 13.18 21.24
CA SER A 78 1.59 13.40 21.85
C SER A 78 0.78 14.39 21.03
N THR A 79 -0.54 14.26 21.01
CA THR A 79 -1.43 15.39 20.72
C THR A 79 -1.93 16.01 22.01
N THR A 80 -2.09 17.32 21.98
CA THR A 80 -2.98 18.08 22.86
C THR A 80 -4.45 17.76 22.55
N THR A 81 -5.41 18.13 23.39
CA THR A 81 -6.84 17.97 23.07
C THR A 81 -7.25 18.84 21.88
N ARG A 82 -6.57 19.98 21.68
CA ARG A 82 -6.67 20.77 20.43
C ARG A 82 -6.04 20.13 19.19
N GLY A 83 -5.59 18.87 19.26
CA GLY A 83 -5.00 18.14 18.13
C GLY A 83 -3.58 18.57 17.75
N LEU A 84 -2.99 19.57 18.41
CA LEU A 84 -1.65 20.03 18.10
C LEU A 84 -0.60 19.02 18.57
N PRO A 85 0.38 18.64 17.73
CA PRO A 85 1.41 17.69 18.09
C PRO A 85 2.48 18.34 18.98
N VAL A 86 2.90 17.61 20.02
CA VAL A 86 3.95 17.97 20.98
C VAL A 86 4.74 16.70 21.27
N GLY A 87 6.06 16.73 21.12
CA GLY A 87 6.87 15.52 21.27
C GLY A 87 8.37 15.78 21.25
N ALA A 88 9.13 14.77 21.62
CA ALA A 88 10.59 14.79 21.71
C ALA A 88 11.19 13.41 21.43
N ALA A 89 12.39 13.37 20.85
CA ALA A 89 13.23 12.18 20.71
C ALA A 89 14.43 12.19 21.69
N VAL A 90 14.86 11.02 22.14
CA VAL A 90 16.07 10.79 22.97
C VAL A 90 16.73 9.48 22.52
N GLY A 91 18.07 9.44 22.43
CA GLY A 91 18.82 8.21 22.10
C GLY A 91 20.09 8.45 21.28
N LEU A 92 20.41 7.50 20.39
CA LEU A 92 21.67 7.47 19.63
C LEU A 92 21.89 8.67 18.69
N GLY A 93 22.80 9.55 19.09
CA GLY A 93 23.44 10.55 18.22
C GLY A 93 23.09 11.97 18.63
N SER A 94 24.10 12.83 18.70
CA SER A 94 23.97 14.26 19.00
C SER A 94 22.95 14.93 18.10
N MET A 95 22.94 14.60 16.81
CA MET A 95 22.02 15.17 15.82
C MET A 95 20.55 14.79 16.09
N MET A 96 20.26 13.67 16.73
CA MET A 96 18.91 13.26 17.08
C MET A 96 18.41 13.92 18.36
N GLU A 97 19.31 14.24 19.30
CA GLU A 97 18.98 15.08 20.46
C GLU A 97 18.81 16.55 20.05
N GLU A 98 19.67 17.07 19.17
CA GLU A 98 19.57 18.43 18.60
C GLU A 98 18.29 18.63 17.76
N ASN A 99 17.83 17.62 17.02
CA ASN A 99 16.61 17.65 16.19
C ASN A 99 15.43 16.91 16.84
N SER A 100 15.41 16.82 18.17
CA SER A 100 14.51 15.94 18.93
C SER A 100 13.02 16.26 18.75
N GLU A 101 12.64 17.53 18.58
CA GLU A 101 11.28 17.92 18.22
C GLU A 101 10.94 17.45 16.79
N THR A 102 11.79 17.76 15.80
CA THR A 102 11.59 17.42 14.38
C THR A 102 11.34 15.92 14.17
N VAL A 103 12.15 15.06 14.81
CA VAL A 103 11.99 13.60 14.72
C VAL A 103 10.63 13.16 15.27
N ALA A 104 10.19 13.72 16.40
CA ALA A 104 8.87 13.40 16.97
C ALA A 104 7.71 13.93 16.11
N MET A 105 7.86 15.10 15.50
CA MET A 105 6.85 15.69 14.61
C MET A 105 6.72 14.93 13.28
N ASN A 106 7.79 14.32 12.78
CA ASN A 106 7.75 13.49 11.56
C ASN A 106 7.21 12.07 11.85
N VAL A 107 7.57 11.46 12.98
CA VAL A 107 7.11 10.11 13.35
C VAL A 107 5.63 10.10 13.77
N ALA A 108 5.13 11.16 14.41
CA ALA A 108 3.77 11.19 14.94
C ALA A 108 2.66 10.97 13.87
N PRO A 109 2.65 11.67 12.71
CA PRO A 109 1.70 11.41 11.63
C PRO A 109 1.73 9.97 11.11
N LEU A 110 2.90 9.31 11.09
CA LEU A 110 3.02 7.92 10.62
C LEU A 110 2.26 6.95 11.54
N VAL A 111 2.43 7.11 12.86
CA VAL A 111 1.72 6.32 13.88
C VAL A 111 0.22 6.62 13.88
N PHE A 112 -0.16 7.90 13.79
CA PHE A 112 -1.55 8.32 13.71
C PHE A 112 -2.24 7.78 12.44
N SER A 113 -1.53 7.71 11.31
CA SER A 113 -2.07 7.14 10.07
C SER A 113 -2.46 5.66 10.16
N VAL A 114 -1.91 4.91 11.12
CA VAL A 114 -2.33 3.53 11.43
C VAL A 114 -3.45 3.54 12.47
N ARG A 115 -3.27 4.27 13.58
CA ARG A 115 -4.24 4.34 14.69
C ARG A 115 -5.60 4.84 14.22
N ASP A 116 -5.64 5.96 13.52
CA ASP A 116 -6.88 6.66 13.20
C ASP A 116 -7.68 5.88 12.15
N SER A 117 -7.03 5.28 11.15
CA SER A 117 -7.71 4.35 10.22
C SER A 117 -8.32 3.13 10.91
N LEU A 118 -7.72 2.61 12.00
CA LEU A 118 -8.31 1.51 12.80
C LEU A 118 -9.44 1.99 13.72
N ARG A 119 -9.30 3.19 14.29
CA ARG A 119 -10.33 3.80 15.15
C ARG A 119 -11.58 4.20 14.36
N GLU A 120 -11.41 4.77 13.18
CA GLU A 120 -12.48 5.21 12.28
C GLU A 120 -13.24 4.04 11.63
N SER A 121 -12.57 2.90 11.42
CA SER A 121 -13.18 1.74 10.75
C SER A 121 -13.74 0.68 11.70
N GLU A 122 -13.10 0.46 12.85
CA GLU A 122 -13.45 -0.62 13.79
C GLU A 122 -13.67 -0.14 15.24
N GLY A 123 -13.49 1.16 15.53
CA GLY A 123 -13.54 1.69 16.90
C GLY A 123 -12.33 1.32 17.77
N LEU A 124 -11.34 0.60 17.22
CA LEU A 124 -10.23 0.01 17.97
C LEU A 124 -9.10 0.99 18.29
N GLU A 125 -8.53 0.86 19.49
CA GLU A 125 -7.31 1.56 19.88
C GLU A 125 -6.05 0.72 19.58
N LEU A 126 -5.03 1.38 19.01
CA LEU A 126 -3.71 0.80 18.73
C LEU A 126 -2.87 0.72 20.00
N LEU A 127 -2.93 -0.42 20.72
CA LEU A 127 -2.14 -0.66 21.92
C LEU A 127 -0.64 -0.75 21.57
N SER A 128 -0.26 -1.61 20.62
CA SER A 128 1.12 -1.64 20.11
C SER A 128 1.30 -2.35 18.76
N VAL A 129 2.42 -2.03 18.11
CA VAL A 129 2.98 -2.74 16.94
C VAL A 129 4.43 -3.09 17.23
N ILE A 130 4.84 -4.30 16.86
CA ILE A 130 6.20 -4.80 16.96
C ILE A 130 6.69 -5.15 15.55
N TRP A 131 7.81 -4.57 15.15
CA TRP A 131 8.60 -5.03 14.01
C TRP A 131 9.92 -5.62 14.49
N ASP A 132 10.25 -6.83 14.06
CA ASP A 132 11.59 -7.37 14.17
C ASP A 132 12.51 -6.68 13.15
N LEU A 133 13.72 -6.32 13.57
CA LEU A 133 14.71 -5.66 12.73
C LEU A 133 15.72 -6.70 12.23
N ASP A 134 15.47 -7.22 11.02
CA ASP A 134 16.40 -8.10 10.33
C ASP A 134 17.66 -7.31 9.93
N ARG A 135 18.84 -7.93 10.08
CA ARG A 135 20.14 -7.32 9.76
C ARG A 135 21.01 -8.26 8.95
N THR A 136 21.81 -7.70 8.05
CA THR A 136 22.94 -8.45 7.47
C THR A 136 24.04 -8.65 8.54
N PRO A 137 24.81 -9.76 8.50
CA PRO A 137 25.79 -10.05 9.54
C PRO A 137 26.94 -9.01 9.57
N SER A 138 26.88 -8.09 10.54
CA SER A 138 27.90 -7.05 10.76
C SER A 138 28.61 -7.24 12.11
N SER A 139 29.73 -6.54 12.29
CA SER A 139 30.43 -6.45 13.58
C SER A 139 29.87 -5.36 14.51
N GLU A 140 28.83 -4.65 14.08
CA GLU A 140 28.17 -3.59 14.84
C GLU A 140 27.02 -4.18 15.64
N ILE A 141 26.88 -3.72 16.88
CA ILE A 141 25.67 -3.97 17.66
C ILE A 141 24.63 -2.97 17.15
N LEU A 142 23.45 -3.44 16.78
CA LEU A 142 22.32 -2.63 16.28
C LEU A 142 21.04 -3.10 16.99
N PRO A 143 19.95 -2.29 17.02
CA PRO A 143 18.65 -2.73 17.50
C PRO A 143 18.14 -3.98 16.78
N GLU A 144 17.41 -4.84 17.50
CA GLU A 144 16.79 -6.07 16.96
C GLU A 144 15.26 -5.99 16.86
N GLN A 145 14.64 -4.98 17.48
CA GLN A 145 13.20 -4.73 17.41
C GLN A 145 12.87 -3.23 17.45
N LEU A 146 11.88 -2.83 16.66
CA LEU A 146 11.17 -1.56 16.72
C LEU A 146 9.80 -1.83 17.36
N VAL A 147 9.45 -1.09 18.41
CA VAL A 147 8.16 -1.21 19.11
C VAL A 147 7.51 0.16 19.16
N VAL A 148 6.31 0.29 18.58
CA VAL A 148 5.45 1.45 18.76
C VAL A 148 4.33 1.05 19.71
N ALA A 149 4.08 1.85 20.74
CA ALA A 149 2.93 1.69 21.64
C ALA A 149 2.12 2.99 21.68
N GLY A 150 0.80 2.89 21.75
CA GLY A 150 -0.12 4.03 21.67
C GLY A 150 -1.19 3.98 22.76
N SER A 151 -1.72 5.15 23.13
CA SER A 151 -2.82 5.27 24.09
C SER A 151 -3.58 6.59 23.91
N SER A 152 -4.89 6.58 24.18
CA SER A 152 -5.74 7.79 24.17
C SER A 152 -6.45 7.97 25.51
N VAL A 153 -6.73 9.22 25.89
CA VAL A 153 -7.63 9.55 26.99
C VAL A 153 -8.42 10.81 26.63
N GLY A 154 -9.68 10.62 26.24
CA GLY A 154 -10.51 11.68 25.66
C GLY A 154 -9.99 12.08 24.28
N GLU A 155 -9.77 13.37 24.07
CA GLU A 155 -9.21 13.94 22.84
C GLU A 155 -7.67 13.94 22.83
N ALA A 156 -7.04 13.87 24.01
CA ALA A 156 -5.58 13.77 24.13
C ALA A 156 -5.11 12.35 23.78
N SER A 157 -3.99 12.26 23.06
CA SER A 157 -3.38 10.98 22.67
C SER A 157 -1.87 11.02 22.80
N SER A 158 -1.24 9.88 23.08
CA SER A 158 0.22 9.79 23.14
C SER A 158 0.70 8.44 22.59
N HIS A 159 1.92 8.40 22.07
CA HIS A 159 2.59 7.19 21.62
C HIS A 159 4.09 7.26 21.92
N ALA A 160 4.71 6.10 22.13
CA ALA A 160 6.15 5.94 22.21
C ALA A 160 6.62 5.01 21.09
N CYS A 161 7.57 5.47 20.30
CA CYS A 161 8.30 4.70 19.28
C CYS A 161 9.70 4.37 19.82
N MET A 162 10.03 3.09 19.93
CA MET A 162 11.16 2.59 20.71
C MET A 162 12.03 1.63 19.90
N LEU A 163 13.36 1.82 19.91
CA LEU A 163 14.31 0.85 19.37
C LEU A 163 14.97 0.04 20.50
N THR A 164 14.88 -1.29 20.41
CA THR A 164 15.25 -2.24 21.46
C THR A 164 16.34 -3.21 20.99
N TRP A 165 17.21 -3.63 21.91
CA TRP A 165 18.53 -4.22 21.62
C TRP A 165 18.59 -5.74 21.64
N GLU A 166 17.51 -6.36 22.09
CA GLU A 166 17.30 -7.81 22.15
C GLU A 166 15.79 -8.03 22.06
N LYS A 167 15.38 -9.03 21.29
CA LYS A 167 13.96 -9.26 20.98
C LYS A 167 13.17 -9.65 22.23
N GLY A 168 12.04 -8.99 22.47
CA GLY A 168 11.12 -9.29 23.57
C GLY A 168 11.53 -8.76 24.95
N VAL A 169 12.49 -7.83 25.01
CA VAL A 169 12.89 -7.17 26.26
C VAL A 169 11.82 -6.17 26.76
N VAL A 170 11.03 -5.55 25.89
CA VAL A 170 10.00 -4.57 26.27
C VAL A 170 8.61 -5.22 26.28
N ASP A 171 7.93 -5.17 27.43
CA ASP A 171 6.51 -5.54 27.56
C ASP A 171 5.61 -4.37 27.09
N PRO A 172 4.90 -4.50 25.95
CA PRO A 172 4.11 -3.40 25.38
C PRO A 172 2.92 -3.01 26.27
N PHE A 173 2.36 -3.94 27.05
CA PHE A 173 1.23 -3.66 27.95
C PHE A 173 1.67 -2.77 29.12
N LYS A 174 2.90 -2.96 29.61
CA LYS A 174 3.50 -2.05 30.61
C LYS A 174 3.82 -0.67 30.02
N VAL A 175 4.16 -0.61 28.74
CA VAL A 175 4.39 0.67 28.06
C VAL A 175 3.06 1.40 27.86
N ASP A 176 2.00 0.80 27.30
CA ASP A 176 0.66 1.43 27.23
C ASP A 176 0.21 1.90 28.62
N ALA A 177 0.27 1.03 29.63
CA ALA A 177 -0.14 1.39 30.99
C ALA A 177 0.65 2.55 31.61
N ASN A 178 1.79 2.96 31.02
CA ASN A 178 2.52 4.16 31.39
C ASN A 178 2.25 5.33 30.43
N ILE A 179 2.18 5.11 29.12
CA ILE A 179 1.73 6.11 28.13
C ILE A 179 0.36 6.66 28.55
N ARG A 180 -0.62 5.81 28.87
CA ARG A 180 -1.96 6.20 29.34
C ARG A 180 -1.95 7.08 30.59
N LYS A 181 -0.93 6.96 31.46
CA LYS A 181 -0.70 7.86 32.61
C LYS A 181 -0.05 9.18 32.21
N LEU A 182 0.77 9.19 31.16
CA LEU A 182 1.35 10.40 30.58
C LEU A 182 0.30 11.21 29.81
N THR A 183 -0.54 10.56 28.99
CA THR A 183 -1.64 11.20 28.27
C THR A 183 -2.60 11.92 29.22
N ARG A 184 -2.95 11.29 30.37
CA ARG A 184 -3.71 11.95 31.46
C ARG A 184 -2.99 13.19 31.97
N LYS A 185 -1.72 13.08 32.35
CA LYS A 185 -0.95 14.22 32.85
C LYS A 185 -0.82 15.35 31.83
N MET A 186 -0.64 15.04 30.55
CA MET A 186 -0.59 16.03 29.47
C MET A 186 -1.93 16.77 29.35
N ALA A 187 -3.06 16.06 29.41
CA ALA A 187 -4.39 16.68 29.45
C ALA A 187 -4.62 17.51 30.74
N ASP A 188 -4.21 17.01 31.91
CA ASP A 188 -4.28 17.74 33.19
C ASP A 188 -3.48 19.07 33.12
N ILE A 189 -2.29 19.03 32.49
CA ILE A 189 -1.42 20.20 32.29
C ILE A 189 -2.00 21.15 31.24
N GLU A 190 -2.61 20.64 30.16
CA GLU A 190 -3.27 21.46 29.15
C GLU A 190 -4.48 22.19 29.73
N VAL A 191 -5.31 21.52 30.54
CA VAL A 191 -6.41 22.14 31.29
C VAL A 191 -5.88 23.22 32.25
N ALA A 192 -4.75 22.96 32.93
CA ALA A 192 -4.10 23.95 33.77
C ALA A 192 -3.64 25.18 32.96
N VAL A 193 -2.97 24.97 31.82
CA VAL A 193 -2.55 26.02 30.87
C VAL A 193 -3.75 26.85 30.41
N LEU A 194 -4.82 26.21 29.93
CA LEU A 194 -6.06 26.87 29.50
C LEU A 194 -6.72 27.68 30.62
N SER A 195 -6.66 27.20 31.87
CA SER A 195 -7.20 27.91 33.04
C SER A 195 -6.32 29.08 33.54
N SER A 196 -5.03 29.10 33.17
CA SER A 196 -4.03 30.03 33.72
C SER A 196 -4.02 31.42 33.07
N GLY A 197 -4.70 31.60 31.94
CA GLY A 197 -4.73 32.87 31.20
C GLY A 197 -3.47 33.20 30.39
N LEU A 198 -2.57 32.23 30.22
CA LEU A 198 -1.42 32.31 29.30
C LEU A 198 -1.88 32.38 27.84
N ASP A 199 -1.04 32.96 26.97
CA ASP A 199 -1.21 32.81 25.53
C ASP A 199 -0.97 31.33 25.15
N TYR A 200 -2.01 30.63 24.74
CA TYR A 200 -1.93 29.18 24.54
C TYR A 200 -0.92 28.80 23.45
N ASP A 201 -0.86 29.55 22.35
CA ASP A 201 -0.04 29.21 21.18
C ASP A 201 1.44 29.59 21.40
N ARG A 202 1.73 30.65 22.16
CA ARG A 202 3.11 31.11 22.43
C ARG A 202 3.69 30.59 23.73
N GLU A 203 2.91 30.55 24.81
CA GLU A 203 3.37 30.25 26.16
C GLU A 203 2.86 28.88 26.62
N GLY A 204 1.60 28.55 26.33
CA GLY A 204 1.00 27.27 26.67
C GLY A 204 1.69 26.07 26.00
N LEU A 205 1.92 26.14 24.69
CA LEU A 205 2.66 25.13 23.95
C LEU A 205 4.10 24.98 24.44
N ALA A 206 4.77 26.07 24.84
CA ALA A 206 6.13 26.00 25.41
C ALA A 206 6.16 25.24 26.74
N VAL A 207 5.16 25.45 27.61
CA VAL A 207 4.98 24.66 28.85
C VAL A 207 4.74 23.19 28.52
N LEU A 208 3.83 22.88 27.59
CA LEU A 208 3.50 21.50 27.19
C LEU A 208 4.72 20.77 26.60
N ARG A 209 5.53 21.44 25.78
CA ARG A 209 6.80 20.92 25.23
C ARG A 209 7.78 20.53 26.34
N HIS A 210 8.05 21.42 27.30
CA HIS A 210 8.95 21.11 28.42
C HIS A 210 8.46 19.97 29.33
N PHE A 211 7.15 19.76 29.44
CA PHE A 211 6.61 18.57 30.09
C PHE A 211 6.81 17.31 29.25
N ALA A 212 6.57 17.34 27.94
CA ALA A 212 6.83 16.22 27.03
C ALA A 212 8.32 15.82 26.99
N ASP A 213 9.25 16.79 26.91
CA ASP A 213 10.70 16.57 27.03
C ASP A 213 11.05 15.77 28.28
N ARG A 214 10.52 16.22 29.42
CA ARG A 214 10.76 15.62 30.73
C ARG A 214 10.13 14.23 30.84
N PHE A 215 8.94 14.04 30.28
CA PHE A 215 8.28 12.73 30.26
C PHE A 215 9.00 11.73 29.35
N ASN A 216 9.52 12.13 28.18
CA ASN A 216 10.32 11.22 27.36
C ASN A 216 11.64 10.85 28.04
N ARG A 217 12.34 11.83 28.65
CA ARG A 217 13.57 11.55 29.43
C ARG A 217 13.31 10.59 30.60
N VAL A 218 12.15 10.67 31.26
CA VAL A 218 11.74 9.70 32.28
C VAL A 218 11.44 8.33 31.68
N MET A 219 10.61 8.24 30.62
CA MET A 219 10.31 6.97 29.93
C MET A 219 11.58 6.27 29.42
N PHE A 220 12.52 7.03 28.87
CA PHE A 220 13.80 6.53 28.40
C PHE A 220 14.65 5.93 29.53
N VAL A 221 14.72 6.60 30.69
CA VAL A 221 15.41 6.08 31.88
C VAL A 221 14.69 4.86 32.47
N ASP A 222 13.36 4.88 32.50
CA ASP A 222 12.52 3.78 32.98
C ASP A 222 12.69 2.52 32.10
N MET A 223 12.76 2.66 30.77
CA MET A 223 13.09 1.58 29.82
C MET A 223 14.50 0.98 30.03
N LEU A 224 15.44 1.77 30.56
CA LEU A 224 16.79 1.31 30.89
C LEU A 224 16.86 0.57 32.24
N ASP A 225 15.78 0.54 33.03
CA ASP A 225 15.68 -0.25 34.26
C ASP A 225 15.08 -1.65 34.01
N ARG A 226 15.53 -2.61 34.83
CA ARG A 226 15.20 -4.04 34.71
C ARG A 226 13.72 -4.36 34.97
N GLN A 227 12.94 -3.42 35.50
CA GLN A 227 11.51 -3.61 35.77
C GLN A 227 10.65 -3.65 34.50
N PHE A 228 11.10 -3.01 33.42
CA PHE A 228 10.52 -3.14 32.08
C PHE A 228 11.05 -4.39 31.36
N GLN A 229 12.29 -4.78 31.66
CA GLN A 229 13.04 -5.90 31.05
C GLN A 229 12.64 -7.30 31.57
N SER A 230 11.47 -7.42 32.21
CA SER A 230 10.96 -8.72 32.65
C SER A 230 10.38 -9.48 31.45
N SER A 231 10.98 -10.61 31.10
CA SER A 231 10.54 -11.50 30.02
C SER A 231 9.02 -11.77 30.02
N TYR A 232 8.43 -11.94 28.83
CA TYR A 232 7.00 -12.16 28.54
C TYR A 232 6.24 -13.06 29.56
N THR A 233 5.78 -12.51 30.69
CA THR A 233 5.22 -13.31 31.80
C THR A 233 4.04 -12.70 32.54
N THR A 234 3.75 -11.40 32.41
CA THR A 234 2.73 -10.72 33.24
C THR A 234 1.36 -10.47 32.62
N THR A 235 1.26 -10.27 31.30
CA THR A 235 0.01 -9.72 30.70
C THR A 235 -0.25 -10.07 29.22
N SER A 236 0.68 -10.71 28.51
CA SER A 236 0.55 -10.91 27.06
C SER A 236 -0.40 -12.05 26.70
N VAL A 237 -1.50 -11.74 26.01
CA VAL A 237 -2.32 -12.72 25.27
C VAL A 237 -1.48 -13.33 24.15
N LYS A 238 -1.42 -14.66 24.06
CA LYS A 238 -0.60 -15.41 23.08
C LYS A 238 -1.43 -15.87 21.88
N PRO A 239 -0.79 -16.34 20.79
CA PRO A 239 -1.48 -17.02 19.69
C PRO A 239 -2.30 -18.25 20.12
N ASP A 240 -1.95 -18.91 21.25
CA ASP A 240 -2.70 -20.06 21.79
C ASP A 240 -3.96 -19.63 22.57
N ASP A 241 -3.99 -18.37 23.04
CA ASP A 241 -5.05 -17.77 23.87
C ASP A 241 -6.12 -17.07 23.00
N ILE A 242 -6.08 -17.24 21.68
CA ILE A 242 -6.86 -16.49 20.69
C ILE A 242 -7.47 -17.43 19.64
N ASP A 243 -8.69 -17.12 19.22
CA ASP A 243 -9.35 -17.79 18.11
C ASP A 243 -9.21 -16.93 16.84
N PHE A 244 -8.49 -17.46 15.83
CA PHE A 244 -8.23 -16.74 14.58
C PHE A 244 -9.46 -16.71 13.67
N GLU A 245 -9.88 -15.49 13.32
CA GLU A 245 -11.13 -15.19 12.60
C GLU A 245 -10.90 -14.95 11.11
N ALA A 246 -9.73 -14.42 10.75
CA ALA A 246 -9.36 -14.13 9.38
C ALA A 246 -7.88 -14.45 9.15
N VAL A 247 -7.58 -15.05 8.00
CA VAL A 247 -6.22 -15.31 7.53
C VAL A 247 -6.07 -14.71 6.14
N VAL A 248 -5.15 -13.75 5.99
CA VAL A 248 -4.80 -13.12 4.72
C VAL A 248 -3.43 -13.61 4.28
N LYS A 249 -3.33 -14.12 3.06
CA LYS A 249 -2.04 -14.38 2.40
C LYS A 249 -1.78 -13.27 1.42
N ALA A 250 -0.58 -12.71 1.41
CA ALA A 250 -0.18 -11.66 0.47
C ALA A 250 1.18 -11.97 -0.16
N LYS A 251 1.34 -11.67 -1.46
CA LYS A 251 2.67 -11.68 -2.10
C LYS A 251 3.40 -10.41 -1.67
N CYS A 252 4.58 -10.55 -1.11
CA CYS A 252 5.42 -9.45 -0.65
C CYS A 252 6.82 -9.55 -1.24
N ARG A 253 7.48 -8.41 -1.49
CA ARG A 253 8.90 -8.38 -1.86
C ARG A 253 9.68 -7.46 -0.93
N LYS A 254 10.97 -7.72 -0.75
CA LYS A 254 11.88 -6.77 -0.10
C LYS A 254 12.11 -5.59 -1.02
N ASP A 255 11.74 -4.40 -0.56
CA ASP A 255 11.87 -3.15 -1.30
C ASP A 255 13.10 -2.37 -0.80
N PHE A 256 14.09 -2.24 -1.68
CA PHE A 256 15.34 -1.53 -1.46
C PHE A 256 15.39 -0.17 -2.19
N SER A 257 14.27 0.29 -2.78
CA SER A 257 14.21 1.58 -3.50
C SER A 257 14.49 2.80 -2.61
N THR A 258 14.42 2.61 -1.28
CA THR A 258 14.84 3.56 -0.24
C THR A 258 15.63 2.81 0.85
N MET A 259 16.44 3.56 1.61
CA MET A 259 17.24 3.05 2.74
C MET A 259 16.80 3.75 4.03
N PRO A 260 16.44 3.04 5.12
CA PRO A 260 16.42 1.59 5.29
C PRO A 260 15.47 0.88 4.31
N PRO A 261 15.77 -0.36 3.89
CA PRO A 261 14.86 -1.15 3.07
C PRO A 261 13.63 -1.57 3.88
N GLY A 262 12.60 -2.05 3.20
CA GLY A 262 11.35 -2.49 3.83
C GLY A 262 10.73 -3.71 3.16
N LEU A 263 9.57 -4.11 3.66
CA LEU A 263 8.66 -4.99 2.96
C LEU A 263 7.72 -4.12 2.11
N ARG A 264 7.51 -4.43 0.82
CA ARG A 264 6.42 -3.88 0.00
C ARG A 264 5.43 -4.99 -0.31
N VAL A 265 4.16 -4.77 -0.02
CA VAL A 265 3.08 -5.72 -0.30
C VAL A 265 2.57 -5.45 -1.71
N LEU A 266 2.41 -6.52 -2.52
CA LEU A 266 2.00 -6.39 -3.93
C LEU A 266 0.47 -6.52 -4.03
N LYS A 267 -0.06 -7.71 -3.69
CA LYS A 267 -1.49 -7.98 -3.58
C LYS A 267 -1.75 -8.96 -2.42
N PRO A 268 -2.85 -8.80 -1.66
CA PRO A 268 -3.45 -9.94 -0.97
C PRO A 268 -3.89 -10.97 -2.02
N ARG A 269 -3.41 -12.21 -1.90
CA ARG A 269 -3.75 -13.35 -2.76
C ARG A 269 -5.04 -14.04 -2.34
N GLU A 270 -5.33 -14.04 -1.04
CA GLU A 270 -6.44 -14.81 -0.46
C GLU A 270 -6.83 -14.21 0.91
N LEU A 271 -8.14 -14.07 1.15
CA LEU A 271 -8.73 -13.70 2.44
C LEU A 271 -9.65 -14.83 2.91
N GLN A 272 -9.18 -15.65 3.84
CA GLN A 272 -9.98 -16.71 4.46
C GLN A 272 -10.60 -16.20 5.77
N MET A 273 -11.88 -15.80 5.73
CA MET A 273 -12.67 -15.60 6.97
C MET A 273 -13.19 -16.95 7.49
N VAL A 274 -13.09 -17.19 8.81
CA VAL A 274 -13.33 -18.47 9.48
C VAL A 274 -14.34 -18.32 10.63
N LEU A 275 -15.07 -19.40 10.94
CA LEU A 275 -15.91 -19.51 12.13
C LEU A 275 -15.21 -20.40 13.18
N PRO A 276 -15.03 -19.93 14.43
CA PRO A 276 -14.52 -20.76 15.52
C PRO A 276 -15.56 -21.80 15.95
N LYS A 277 -15.13 -22.76 16.77
CA LYS A 277 -15.99 -23.85 17.25
C LYS A 277 -16.63 -23.47 18.59
N ALA A 278 -17.72 -22.70 18.53
CA ALA A 278 -18.51 -22.30 19.69
C ALA A 278 -20.01 -22.59 19.48
N GLU A 279 -20.83 -22.43 20.53
CA GLU A 279 -22.28 -22.61 20.45
C GLU A 279 -22.96 -21.44 19.69
N PRO A 280 -24.11 -21.67 19.02
CA PRO A 280 -24.73 -20.69 18.11
C PRO A 280 -24.93 -19.28 18.69
N GLY A 281 -25.43 -19.16 19.92
CA GLY A 281 -25.65 -17.85 20.56
C GLY A 281 -24.35 -17.11 20.91
N VAL A 282 -23.29 -17.85 21.25
CA VAL A 282 -21.96 -17.27 21.51
C VAL A 282 -21.32 -16.79 20.21
N LEU A 283 -21.58 -17.48 19.08
CA LEU A 283 -21.12 -17.07 17.76
C LEU A 283 -21.75 -15.75 17.27
N SER A 284 -22.99 -15.42 17.68
CA SER A 284 -23.62 -14.13 17.34
C SER A 284 -22.92 -12.95 18.01
N GLU A 285 -22.73 -12.99 19.34
CA GLU A 285 -21.99 -11.95 20.07
C GLU A 285 -20.54 -11.84 19.56
N HIS A 286 -19.88 -12.97 19.33
CA HIS A 286 -18.55 -13.02 18.74
C HIS A 286 -18.48 -12.38 17.34
N PHE A 287 -19.57 -12.33 16.56
CA PHE A 287 -19.58 -11.62 15.28
C PHE A 287 -19.53 -10.09 15.43
N LYS A 288 -20.13 -9.54 16.49
CA LYS A 288 -20.15 -8.09 16.79
C LYS A 288 -18.73 -7.55 17.03
N HIS A 289 -17.87 -8.39 17.60
CA HIS A 289 -16.51 -8.05 18.01
C HIS A 289 -15.44 -8.33 16.94
N ARG A 290 -15.77 -8.72 15.72
CA ARG A 290 -14.77 -9.04 14.67
C ARG A 290 -14.07 -7.81 14.12
N ILE A 291 -12.95 -8.02 13.43
CA ILE A 291 -12.41 -7.06 12.45
C ILE A 291 -12.91 -7.49 11.07
N MET A 292 -13.66 -6.62 10.39
CA MET A 292 -14.38 -6.98 9.15
C MET A 292 -14.30 -5.93 8.04
N THR A 293 -13.99 -4.67 8.33
CA THR A 293 -13.95 -3.62 7.30
C THR A 293 -12.71 -3.72 6.40
N PRO A 294 -12.80 -3.39 5.09
CA PRO A 294 -11.65 -3.46 4.20
C PRO A 294 -10.51 -2.50 4.57
N ASN A 295 -10.83 -1.29 5.05
CA ASN A 295 -9.82 -0.32 5.48
C ASN A 295 -8.99 -0.84 6.67
N ALA A 296 -9.62 -1.54 7.64
CA ALA A 296 -8.89 -2.19 8.71
C ALA A 296 -7.99 -3.31 8.18
N ILE A 297 -8.49 -4.17 7.28
CA ILE A 297 -7.68 -5.25 6.70
C ILE A 297 -6.52 -4.70 5.84
N GLU A 298 -6.71 -3.68 5.00
CA GLU A 298 -5.61 -3.05 4.26
C GLU A 298 -4.61 -2.34 5.20
N THR A 299 -5.11 -1.70 6.28
CA THR A 299 -4.23 -1.09 7.29
C THR A 299 -3.36 -2.13 8.00
N LEU A 300 -3.93 -3.28 8.36
CA LEU A 300 -3.21 -4.34 9.06
C LEU A 300 -2.30 -5.16 8.12
N VAL A 301 -2.72 -5.42 6.89
CA VAL A 301 -1.99 -6.27 5.93
C VAL A 301 -0.94 -5.49 5.14
N THR A 302 -1.21 -4.24 4.76
CA THR A 302 -0.32 -3.43 3.90
C THR A 302 0.33 -2.29 4.68
N ARG A 303 -0.48 -1.43 5.33
CA ARG A 303 0.02 -0.18 5.93
C ARG A 303 1.01 -0.44 7.07
N ILE A 304 0.72 -1.39 7.97
CA ILE A 304 1.59 -1.69 9.11
C ILE A 304 2.96 -2.25 8.70
N PRO A 305 3.07 -3.28 7.83
CA PRO A 305 4.37 -3.73 7.34
C PRO A 305 5.20 -2.63 6.66
N GLU A 306 4.57 -1.73 5.92
CA GLU A 306 5.25 -0.65 5.18
C GLU A 306 5.65 0.56 6.06
N VAL A 307 4.79 1.00 6.99
CA VAL A 307 5.04 2.14 7.89
C VAL A 307 6.27 1.95 8.76
N GLY A 308 6.61 0.70 9.12
CA GLY A 308 7.84 0.38 9.86
C GLY A 308 9.12 0.86 9.15
N ARG A 309 9.16 0.83 7.81
CA ARG A 309 10.27 1.40 7.03
C ARG A 309 10.34 2.92 7.19
N THR A 310 9.21 3.61 7.05
CA THR A 310 9.15 5.08 7.08
C THR A 310 9.52 5.62 8.45
N ILE A 311 9.00 5.03 9.53
CA ILE A 311 9.39 5.38 10.90
C ILE A 311 10.90 5.20 11.11
N LEU A 312 11.45 4.05 10.71
CA LEU A 312 12.88 3.79 10.83
C LEU A 312 13.73 4.74 9.96
N GLY A 313 13.21 5.18 8.81
CA GLY A 313 13.82 6.19 7.95
C GLY A 313 13.96 7.56 8.62
N GLU A 314 12.89 8.05 9.26
CA GLU A 314 12.91 9.30 10.03
C GLU A 314 13.90 9.24 11.20
N LEU A 315 13.96 8.10 11.92
CA LEU A 315 14.99 7.90 12.95
C LEU A 315 16.40 7.92 12.33
N ASN A 316 16.60 7.17 11.24
CA ASN A 316 17.90 7.03 10.58
C ASN A 316 18.41 8.35 9.97
N ALA A 317 17.52 9.26 9.58
CA ALA A 317 17.89 10.56 9.02
C ALA A 317 18.74 11.38 10.00
N TYR A 318 18.45 11.29 11.31
CA TYR A 318 19.06 12.10 12.38
C TYR A 318 19.90 11.30 13.40
N ALA A 319 19.76 9.97 13.48
CA ALA A 319 20.49 9.10 14.41
C ALA A 319 21.97 8.88 14.03
N TYR A 320 22.77 9.95 14.10
CA TYR A 320 24.22 9.92 13.83
C TYR A 320 25.02 10.91 14.70
N SER A 321 26.34 10.72 14.73
CA SER A 321 27.30 11.61 15.41
C SER A 321 27.76 12.73 14.50
N SER A 322 27.64 13.98 14.96
CA SER A 322 28.23 15.18 14.32
C SER A 322 29.75 15.05 14.14
N GLU A 323 30.42 14.41 15.09
CA GLU A 323 31.87 14.21 15.10
C GLU A 323 32.27 13.25 13.98
N GLU A 324 31.54 12.15 13.79
CA GLU A 324 31.82 11.19 12.71
C GLU A 324 31.70 11.83 11.32
N VAL A 325 30.68 12.66 11.11
CA VAL A 325 30.48 13.40 9.85
C VAL A 325 31.53 14.47 9.63
N GLY A 326 31.90 15.22 10.68
CA GLY A 326 32.98 16.21 10.62
C GLY A 326 34.31 15.56 10.24
N ILE A 327 34.67 14.47 10.91
CA ILE A 327 35.88 13.69 10.64
C ILE A 327 35.85 13.11 9.22
N ALA A 328 34.74 12.49 8.79
CA ALA A 328 34.60 11.95 7.44
C ALA A 328 34.79 13.05 6.38
N THR A 329 34.15 14.21 6.55
CA THR A 329 34.29 15.38 5.66
C THR A 329 35.74 15.87 5.60
N THR A 330 36.43 15.95 6.74
CA THR A 330 37.86 16.32 6.81
C THR A 330 38.75 15.33 6.07
N VAL A 331 38.50 14.03 6.20
CA VAL A 331 39.27 12.97 5.51
C VAL A 331 38.98 12.96 4.00
N ILE A 332 37.73 13.19 3.57
CA ILE A 332 37.35 13.31 2.15
C ILE A 332 38.04 14.53 1.52
N GLY A 333 37.99 15.70 2.16
CA GLY A 333 38.68 16.90 1.66
C GLY A 333 40.19 16.70 1.53
N ALA A 334 40.81 16.02 2.49
CA ALA A 334 42.23 15.66 2.42
C ALA A 334 42.53 14.60 1.33
N LEU A 335 41.61 13.69 1.03
CA LEU A 335 41.73 12.75 -0.10
C LEU A 335 41.71 13.51 -1.44
N VAL A 336 40.83 14.49 -1.61
CA VAL A 336 40.76 15.34 -2.81
C VAL A 336 42.04 16.15 -2.99
N GLU A 337 42.60 16.69 -1.90
CA GLU A 337 43.89 17.40 -1.88
C GLU A 337 45.08 16.48 -2.26
N TYR A 338 45.07 15.24 -1.75
CA TYR A 338 46.07 14.22 -2.02
C TYR A 338 46.04 13.70 -3.47
N ILE A 339 44.85 13.39 -4.00
CA ILE A 339 44.66 12.99 -5.41
C ILE A 339 44.87 14.19 -6.35
N GLY A 340 44.61 15.41 -5.88
CA GLY A 340 44.79 16.67 -6.62
C GLY A 340 43.64 17.01 -7.57
N ARG A 341 42.49 16.34 -7.43
CA ARG A 341 41.26 16.53 -8.22
C ARG A 341 40.08 15.86 -7.54
N ASP A 342 38.88 16.40 -7.76
CA ASP A 342 37.63 15.84 -7.26
C ASP A 342 37.07 14.71 -8.15
N ARG A 343 37.13 14.83 -9.47
CA ARG A 343 36.46 13.88 -10.38
C ARG A 343 37.36 12.74 -10.84
N ILE A 344 36.84 11.52 -10.75
CA ILE A 344 37.46 10.27 -11.23
C ILE A 344 36.66 9.74 -12.43
N ARG A 345 37.36 9.34 -13.50
CA ARG A 345 36.76 8.61 -14.65
C ARG A 345 36.89 7.10 -14.45
N ALA A 346 35.98 6.31 -15.02
CA ALA A 346 36.03 4.85 -14.89
C ALA A 346 37.35 4.22 -15.40
N SER A 347 37.96 4.81 -16.44
CA SER A 347 39.27 4.39 -16.99
C SER A 347 40.46 4.61 -16.05
N GLU A 348 40.26 5.25 -14.90
CA GLU A 348 41.28 5.57 -13.91
C GLU A 348 41.02 4.89 -12.55
N LEU A 349 40.00 4.01 -12.50
CA LEU A 349 39.47 3.41 -11.27
C LEU A 349 40.54 2.66 -10.45
N ASP A 350 41.33 1.79 -11.08
CA ASP A 350 42.35 1.00 -10.36
C ASP A 350 43.41 1.90 -9.72
N LYS A 351 43.82 2.96 -10.42
CA LYS A 351 44.75 3.98 -9.91
C LYS A 351 44.13 4.78 -8.77
N ALA A 352 42.85 5.15 -8.86
CA ALA A 352 42.15 5.83 -7.79
C ALA A 352 42.04 4.94 -6.52
N ILE A 353 41.77 3.65 -6.68
CA ILE A 353 41.75 2.67 -5.58
C ILE A 353 43.14 2.52 -4.96
N GLU A 354 44.22 2.44 -5.76
CA GLU A 354 45.60 2.41 -5.26
C GLU A 354 45.94 3.68 -4.45
N GLN A 355 45.61 4.86 -4.98
CA GLN A 355 45.80 6.14 -4.28
C GLN A 355 44.98 6.20 -2.98
N GLY A 356 43.74 5.71 -2.97
CA GLY A 356 42.88 5.64 -1.79
C GLY A 356 43.42 4.73 -0.69
N ASN A 357 43.95 3.55 -1.06
CA ASN A 357 44.61 2.65 -0.10
C ASN A 357 45.84 3.31 0.53
N ASN A 358 46.72 3.89 -0.31
CA ASN A 358 47.93 4.59 0.14
C ASN A 358 47.60 5.80 1.03
N PHE A 359 46.48 6.48 0.76
CA PHE A 359 45.97 7.56 1.60
C PHE A 359 45.37 7.07 2.93
N SER A 360 44.60 5.97 2.94
CA SER A 360 44.06 5.41 4.20
C SER A 360 45.18 5.03 5.18
N ASP A 361 46.32 4.57 4.65
CA ASP A 361 47.54 4.27 5.40
C ASP A 361 48.18 5.54 6.01
N MET A 362 47.91 6.73 5.46
CA MET A 362 48.28 8.03 6.02
C MET A 362 47.26 8.52 7.05
N VAL A 363 45.95 8.31 6.81
CA VAL A 363 44.88 8.63 7.77
C VAL A 363 45.11 7.89 9.08
N ALA A 364 45.33 6.57 9.04
CA ALA A 364 45.62 5.76 10.24
C ALA A 364 46.82 6.32 11.05
N LYS A 365 47.94 6.63 10.38
CA LYS A 365 49.14 7.21 11.02
C LYS A 365 48.86 8.59 11.62
N THR A 366 48.01 9.40 10.98
CA THR A 366 47.62 10.74 11.46
C THR A 366 46.72 10.64 12.69
N VAL A 367 45.80 9.68 12.71
CA VAL A 367 44.91 9.40 13.86
C VAL A 367 45.68 8.82 15.05
N ASP A 368 46.73 8.03 14.83
CA ASP A 368 47.62 7.61 15.92
C ASP A 368 48.46 8.77 16.47
N VAL A 369 48.94 9.69 15.62
CA VAL A 369 49.59 10.94 16.08
C VAL A 369 48.63 11.81 16.88
N LEU A 370 47.37 11.95 16.45
CA LEU A 370 46.30 12.63 17.21
C LEU A 370 46.08 11.95 18.57
N SER A 371 45.97 10.62 18.60
CA SER A 371 45.82 9.84 19.83
C SER A 371 47.00 10.01 20.79
N GLU A 372 48.24 10.07 20.28
CA GLU A 372 49.41 10.36 21.12
C GLU A 372 49.40 11.80 21.66
N ALA A 373 48.98 12.78 20.84
CA ALA A 373 48.91 14.17 21.24
C ALA A 373 47.83 14.41 22.32
N VAL A 374 46.66 13.80 22.14
CA VAL A 374 45.54 13.82 23.11
C VAL A 374 45.95 13.18 24.44
N GLU A 375 46.54 11.99 24.45
CA GLU A 375 46.97 11.35 25.69
C GLU A 375 48.11 12.11 26.40
N GLN A 376 49.04 12.71 25.64
CA GLN A 376 50.07 13.58 26.19
C GLN A 376 49.48 14.87 26.80
N HIS A 377 48.48 15.47 26.16
CA HIS A 377 47.79 16.67 26.66
C HIS A 377 46.97 16.38 27.91
N ILE A 378 46.15 15.32 27.90
CA ILE A 378 45.41 14.80 29.07
C ILE A 378 46.36 14.55 30.25
N SER A 379 47.52 13.95 29.98
CA SER A 379 48.56 13.65 31.00
C SER A 379 49.28 14.89 31.52
N SER A 380 49.27 16.02 30.80
CA SER A 380 49.84 17.28 31.29
C SER A 380 49.04 17.87 32.45
N GLY A 381 47.73 17.61 32.50
CA GLY A 381 46.81 18.13 33.51
C GLY A 381 46.65 19.66 33.52
N ALA A 382 47.17 20.37 32.51
CA ALA A 382 47.17 21.83 32.43
C ALA A 382 45.75 22.41 32.53
N ALA A 383 45.60 23.51 33.28
CA ALA A 383 44.41 24.35 33.30
C ALA A 383 44.56 25.43 32.22
N LEU A 384 43.62 25.51 31.28
CA LEU A 384 43.63 26.44 30.15
C LEU A 384 42.19 26.80 29.74
N LEU A 385 42.03 27.85 28.94
CA LEU A 385 40.80 28.07 28.16
C LEU A 385 40.76 27.11 26.95
N PRO A 386 39.59 26.87 26.31
CA PRO A 386 39.47 25.99 25.14
C PRO A 386 40.48 26.29 24.01
N THR A 387 40.68 27.58 23.69
CA THR A 387 41.70 28.04 22.74
C THR A 387 43.13 27.69 23.16
N GLY A 388 43.45 27.78 24.46
CA GLY A 388 44.74 27.35 25.00
C GLY A 388 44.94 25.83 24.92
N HIS A 389 43.88 25.04 25.13
CA HIS A 389 43.92 23.59 24.90
C HIS A 389 44.20 23.26 23.43
N LYS A 390 43.56 23.99 22.51
CA LYS A 390 43.77 23.88 21.05
C LYS A 390 45.21 24.16 20.68
N ASP A 391 45.78 25.29 21.09
CA ASP A 391 47.18 25.66 20.80
C ASP A 391 48.18 24.64 21.38
N ALA A 392 47.93 24.15 22.61
CA ALA A 392 48.76 23.11 23.21
C ALA A 392 48.71 21.80 22.42
N LEU A 393 47.53 21.36 21.98
CA LEU A 393 47.35 20.17 21.14
C LEU A 393 48.02 20.33 19.76
N VAL A 394 47.83 21.48 19.10
CA VAL A 394 48.47 21.81 17.81
C VAL A 394 50.00 21.80 17.93
N SER A 395 50.55 22.34 19.02
CA SER A 395 51.99 22.33 19.28
C SER A 395 52.55 20.91 19.49
N ILE A 396 51.86 20.07 20.27
CA ILE A 396 52.24 18.65 20.48
C ILE A 396 52.13 17.85 19.18
N ALA A 397 51.07 18.08 18.41
CA ALA A 397 50.84 17.47 17.10
C ALA A 397 51.93 17.85 16.09
N ALA A 398 52.23 19.14 15.93
CA ALA A 398 53.26 19.66 15.04
C ALA A 398 54.68 19.19 15.41
N ALA A 399 54.94 18.92 16.70
CA ALA A 399 56.20 18.31 17.13
C ALA A 399 56.32 16.84 16.70
N LYS A 400 55.21 16.10 16.62
CA LYS A 400 55.17 14.67 16.23
C LYS A 400 55.12 14.48 14.70
N THR A 401 54.39 15.32 13.96
CA THR A 401 54.26 15.21 12.49
C THR A 401 55.53 15.51 11.71
N LYS A 402 56.56 16.10 12.31
CA LYS A 402 57.90 16.31 11.69
C LYS A 402 58.59 15.03 11.18
N LYS A 403 58.03 13.84 11.44
CA LYS A 403 58.45 12.54 10.86
C LYS A 403 57.84 12.23 9.49
N LEU A 404 56.82 12.99 9.04
CA LEU A 404 56.13 12.80 7.76
C LEU A 404 56.67 13.80 6.74
N THR A 405 57.46 13.32 5.77
CA THR A 405 58.13 14.18 4.78
C THR A 405 57.52 14.04 3.38
N GLY A 406 57.60 15.11 2.58
CA GLY A 406 57.02 15.20 1.24
C GLY A 406 55.55 15.62 1.21
N ARG A 407 54.92 15.63 0.02
CA ARG A 407 53.55 16.14 -0.21
C ARG A 407 52.48 15.46 0.67
N GLY A 408 52.68 14.20 1.07
CA GLY A 408 51.80 13.53 2.02
C GLY A 408 51.90 14.04 3.46
N GLY A 409 53.04 14.60 3.87
CA GLY A 409 53.21 15.20 5.20
C GLY A 409 52.47 16.52 5.36
N GLU A 410 52.37 17.31 4.28
CA GLU A 410 51.61 18.56 4.24
C GLU A 410 50.10 18.31 4.35
N VAL A 411 49.56 17.40 3.53
CA VAL A 411 48.16 16.96 3.63
C VAL A 411 47.85 16.37 5.01
N ALA A 412 48.75 15.55 5.57
CA ALA A 412 48.57 15.00 6.92
C ALA A 412 48.55 16.08 8.02
N LEU A 413 49.35 17.15 7.88
CA LEU A 413 49.36 18.27 8.82
C LEU A 413 48.08 19.12 8.69
N ASN A 414 47.62 19.39 7.46
CA ASN A 414 46.35 20.07 7.20
C ASN A 414 45.16 19.30 7.78
N MET A 415 45.10 17.99 7.52
CA MET A 415 44.08 17.08 8.06
C MET A 415 44.11 17.01 9.60
N LEU A 416 45.30 16.91 10.20
CA LEU A 416 45.46 16.89 11.65
C LEU A 416 45.04 18.22 12.31
N THR A 417 45.27 19.35 11.63
CA THR A 417 44.85 20.67 12.12
C THR A 417 43.32 20.77 12.13
N ARG A 418 42.66 20.36 11.03
CA ARG A 418 41.19 20.31 10.94
C ARG A 418 40.55 19.34 11.96
N PHE A 419 41.19 18.20 12.26
CA PHE A 419 40.75 17.33 13.35
C PHE A 419 40.85 18.03 14.72
N LEU A 420 41.89 18.83 14.97
CA LEU A 420 42.02 19.60 16.20
C LEU A 420 41.03 20.77 16.27
N ASP A 421 40.69 21.40 15.13
CA ASP A 421 39.59 22.37 15.04
C ASP A 421 38.27 21.71 15.49
N GLN A 422 37.83 20.67 14.77
CA GLN A 422 36.54 19.99 15.00
C GLN A 422 36.43 19.37 16.40
N MET A 423 37.52 18.82 16.94
CA MET A 423 37.57 18.30 18.30
C MET A 423 37.42 19.40 19.36
N MET A 424 37.84 20.63 19.06
CA MET A 424 37.68 21.76 19.98
C MET A 424 36.29 22.37 19.86
N ASP A 425 35.69 22.45 18.67
CA ASP A 425 34.25 22.76 18.50
C ASP A 425 33.38 21.79 19.34
N THR A 426 33.72 20.49 19.33
CA THR A 426 33.06 19.44 20.14
C THR A 426 33.20 19.68 21.64
N VAL A 427 34.33 20.25 22.08
CA VAL A 427 34.62 20.54 23.49
C VAL A 427 33.99 21.84 23.94
N GLU A 428 33.92 22.86 23.09
CA GLU A 428 33.26 24.14 23.38
C GLU A 428 31.74 23.97 23.55
N ARG A 429 31.10 23.07 22.78
CA ARG A 429 29.69 22.65 23.04
C ARG A 429 29.46 22.04 24.44
N ALA A 430 30.50 21.50 25.07
CA ALA A 430 30.40 20.70 26.30
C ALA A 430 30.82 21.45 27.58
N ILE A 431 31.22 22.73 27.48
CA ILE A 431 31.77 23.52 28.60
C ILE A 431 31.07 24.89 28.64
N PRO A 432 30.65 25.40 29.81
CA PRO A 432 30.17 26.77 29.95
C PRO A 432 31.23 27.81 29.53
N GLU A 433 30.83 28.83 28.77
CA GLU A 433 31.74 29.88 28.31
C GLU A 433 32.47 30.58 29.47
N GLY A 434 33.81 30.61 29.40
CA GLY A 434 34.66 31.48 30.23
C GLY A 434 35.45 30.83 31.37
N GLU A 435 35.26 29.55 31.69
CA GLU A 435 36.03 28.88 32.76
C GLU A 435 37.32 28.17 32.26
N GLU A 436 38.41 28.30 33.01
CA GLU A 436 39.62 27.48 32.80
C GLU A 436 39.32 26.00 33.13
N THR A 437 39.39 25.13 32.14
CA THR A 437 39.20 23.70 32.31
C THR A 437 40.54 22.99 32.44
N ARG A 438 40.62 21.86 33.14
CA ARG A 438 41.84 21.03 33.15
C ARG A 438 41.79 19.98 32.06
N ALA A 439 42.90 19.77 31.36
CA ALA A 439 43.00 18.82 30.24
C ALA A 439 42.58 17.37 30.59
N TRP A 440 42.65 16.97 31.88
CA TRP A 440 42.17 15.66 32.32
C TRP A 440 40.64 15.57 32.51
N GLN A 441 39.94 16.69 32.69
CA GLN A 441 38.47 16.75 32.71
C GLN A 441 37.92 16.52 31.28
N LEU A 442 38.61 17.06 30.27
CA LEU A 442 38.30 16.91 28.85
C LEU A 442 38.48 15.49 28.30
N LYS A 443 39.07 14.59 29.09
CA LYS A 443 39.41 13.20 28.74
C LYS A 443 38.24 12.41 28.14
N GLY A 444 36.99 12.73 28.48
CA GLY A 444 35.81 12.15 27.86
C GLY A 444 35.72 12.50 26.37
N ALA A 445 35.40 13.77 26.08
CA ALA A 445 35.24 14.30 24.72
C ALA A 445 36.46 14.05 23.82
N LEU A 446 37.67 14.30 24.31
CA LEU A 446 38.90 14.10 23.53
C LEU A 446 39.12 12.64 23.12
N ARG A 447 38.81 11.67 23.99
CA ARG A 447 38.90 10.24 23.67
C ARG A 447 37.75 9.74 22.80
N TYR A 448 36.56 10.31 22.99
CA TYR A 448 35.38 10.04 22.17
C TYR A 448 35.64 10.44 20.70
N PHE A 449 36.13 11.66 20.46
CA PHE A 449 36.54 12.12 19.13
C PHE A 449 37.63 11.22 18.51
N VAL A 450 38.67 10.84 19.26
CA VAL A 450 39.72 9.92 18.80
C VAL A 450 39.18 8.51 18.49
N ALA A 451 38.12 8.05 19.17
CA ALA A 451 37.47 6.78 18.86
C ALA A 451 36.74 6.83 17.50
N TYR A 452 36.02 7.91 17.20
CA TYR A 452 35.43 8.13 15.87
C TYR A 452 36.49 8.31 14.79
N ALA A 453 37.57 9.04 15.07
CA ALA A 453 38.70 9.16 14.13
C ALA A 453 39.28 7.79 13.75
N ARG A 454 39.37 6.85 14.72
CA ARG A 454 39.74 5.46 14.45
C ARG A 454 38.66 4.66 13.73
N LYS A 455 37.37 4.89 14.00
CA LYS A 455 36.25 4.25 13.26
C LYS A 455 36.31 4.62 11.78
N VAL A 456 36.38 5.92 11.45
CA VAL A 456 36.50 6.43 10.08
C VAL A 456 37.75 5.86 9.40
N ALA A 457 38.92 5.96 10.04
CA ALA A 457 40.17 5.45 9.47
C ALA A 457 40.17 3.92 9.21
N TYR A 458 39.32 3.16 9.90
CA TYR A 458 39.18 1.71 9.71
C TYR A 458 38.33 1.34 8.48
N TYR A 459 37.21 2.02 8.24
CA TYR A 459 36.32 1.69 7.11
C TYR A 459 36.67 2.41 5.81
N PHE A 460 37.37 3.56 5.87
CA PHE A 460 37.51 4.49 4.75
C PHE A 460 37.98 3.86 3.43
N ALA A 461 39.01 3.01 3.44
CA ALA A 461 39.52 2.38 2.21
C ALA A 461 38.53 1.40 1.56
N GLU A 462 37.82 0.58 2.36
CA GLU A 462 36.86 -0.37 1.80
C GLU A 462 35.63 0.36 1.26
N GLU A 463 35.12 1.35 2.01
CA GLU A 463 33.98 2.16 1.58
C GLU A 463 34.31 3.06 0.38
N PHE A 464 35.50 3.67 0.30
CA PHE A 464 35.91 4.45 -0.88
C PHE A 464 35.99 3.59 -2.15
N ARG A 465 36.51 2.36 -2.03
CA ARG A 465 36.49 1.40 -3.13
C ARG A 465 35.06 1.06 -3.55
N ARG A 466 34.19 0.74 -2.58
CA ARG A 466 32.78 0.38 -2.85
C ARG A 466 32.05 1.53 -3.52
N PHE A 467 32.17 2.74 -2.98
CA PHE A 467 31.64 3.98 -3.53
C PHE A 467 31.99 4.15 -5.01
N LEU A 468 33.28 4.11 -5.37
CA LEU A 468 33.69 4.28 -6.77
C LEU A 468 33.06 3.20 -7.68
N VAL A 469 33.02 1.93 -7.23
CA VAL A 469 32.42 0.83 -8.00
C VAL A 469 30.90 0.99 -8.15
N ILE A 470 30.17 1.29 -7.07
CA ILE A 470 28.71 1.42 -7.04
C ILE A 470 28.26 2.65 -7.82
N THR A 471 28.83 3.83 -7.53
CA THR A 471 28.40 5.10 -8.13
C THR A 471 28.72 5.18 -9.62
N LEU A 472 29.87 4.63 -10.08
CA LEU A 472 30.14 4.49 -11.51
C LEU A 472 29.12 3.54 -12.18
N SER A 473 28.79 2.42 -11.54
CA SER A 473 27.85 1.44 -12.07
C SER A 473 26.43 2.02 -12.19
N ARG A 474 25.92 2.64 -11.11
CA ARG A 474 24.61 3.29 -11.07
C ARG A 474 24.53 4.40 -12.12
N LYS A 475 25.52 5.29 -12.21
CA LYS A 475 25.55 6.35 -13.23
C LYS A 475 25.61 5.83 -14.67
N THR A 476 26.36 4.75 -14.93
CA THR A 476 26.45 4.15 -16.26
C THR A 476 25.10 3.59 -16.71
N VAL A 477 24.45 2.77 -15.89
CA VAL A 477 23.17 2.15 -16.27
C VAL A 477 22.05 3.21 -16.32
N LEU A 478 22.04 4.16 -15.38
CA LEU A 478 21.10 5.29 -15.38
C LEU A 478 21.22 6.13 -16.66
N SER A 479 22.43 6.41 -17.15
CA SER A 479 22.61 7.22 -18.37
C SER A 479 22.08 6.51 -19.61
N THR A 480 22.20 5.17 -19.68
CA THR A 480 21.63 4.40 -20.80
C THR A 480 20.10 4.36 -20.75
N ILE A 481 19.49 4.21 -19.56
CA ILE A 481 18.02 4.29 -19.40
C ILE A 481 17.50 5.70 -19.75
N VAL A 482 18.24 6.76 -19.43
CA VAL A 482 17.90 8.14 -19.84
C VAL A 482 18.00 8.32 -21.36
N ALA A 483 19.03 7.76 -22.01
CA ALA A 483 19.15 7.78 -23.47
C ALA A 483 18.01 7.02 -24.16
N PHE A 484 17.67 5.83 -23.67
CA PHE A 484 16.53 5.02 -24.11
C PHE A 484 15.19 5.76 -23.94
N ARG A 485 14.99 6.44 -22.80
CA ARG A 485 13.84 7.33 -22.60
C ARG A 485 13.77 8.41 -23.66
N GLN A 486 14.88 9.04 -24.02
CA GLN A 486 14.91 10.09 -25.05
C GLN A 486 14.63 9.53 -26.44
N GLU A 487 15.19 8.37 -26.79
CA GLU A 487 14.94 7.70 -28.08
C GLU A 487 13.45 7.34 -28.28
N LEU A 488 12.82 6.75 -27.27
CA LEU A 488 11.44 6.28 -27.37
C LEU A 488 10.39 7.36 -27.17
N THR A 489 10.65 8.39 -26.35
CA THR A 489 9.70 9.52 -26.18
C THR A 489 9.44 10.23 -27.51
N GLY A 490 10.41 10.21 -28.45
CA GLY A 490 10.24 10.72 -29.82
C GLY A 490 9.50 9.78 -30.80
N ARG A 491 9.10 8.58 -30.38
CA ARG A 491 8.39 7.58 -31.19
C ARG A 491 6.92 7.39 -30.82
N PHE A 492 6.55 7.60 -29.55
CA PHE A 492 5.18 7.43 -29.10
C PHE A 492 4.28 8.59 -29.55
N THR A 493 3.19 8.26 -30.24
CA THR A 493 2.18 9.21 -30.70
C THR A 493 0.81 9.01 -30.02
N SER A 494 0.55 7.86 -29.42
CA SER A 494 -0.65 7.61 -28.61
C SER A 494 -0.44 8.10 -27.16
N PRO A 495 -1.44 8.74 -26.53
CA PRO A 495 -1.39 9.05 -25.10
C PRO A 495 -1.32 7.76 -24.25
N THR A 496 -1.90 6.66 -24.71
CA THR A 496 -1.83 5.33 -24.08
C THR A 496 -0.38 4.87 -23.94
N ASP A 497 0.35 4.82 -25.06
CA ASP A 497 1.74 4.36 -25.09
C ASP A 497 2.64 5.23 -24.19
N LEU A 498 2.43 6.56 -24.24
CA LEU A 498 3.20 7.53 -23.46
C LEU A 498 2.93 7.43 -21.95
N MET A 499 1.69 7.15 -21.54
CA MET A 499 1.33 6.92 -20.13
C MET A 499 1.93 5.61 -19.62
N LEU A 500 1.73 4.50 -20.33
CA LEU A 500 2.30 3.20 -19.99
C LEU A 500 3.83 3.28 -19.90
N PHE A 501 4.48 3.91 -20.88
CA PHE A 501 5.93 4.10 -20.88
C PHE A 501 6.43 4.92 -19.69
N GLN A 502 5.70 5.94 -19.22
CA GLN A 502 6.06 6.68 -18.02
C GLN A 502 5.98 5.81 -16.75
N LYS A 503 4.93 4.99 -16.61
CA LYS A 503 4.78 4.03 -15.50
C LYS A 503 5.92 3.00 -15.49
N PHE A 504 6.19 2.38 -16.64
CA PHE A 504 7.30 1.44 -16.83
C PHE A 504 8.66 2.08 -16.49
N ILE A 505 8.97 3.27 -17.02
CA ILE A 505 10.24 3.95 -16.78
C ILE A 505 10.41 4.34 -15.29
N ALA A 506 9.34 4.72 -14.60
CA ALA A 506 9.37 4.99 -13.17
C ALA A 506 9.70 3.73 -12.33
N GLU A 507 9.04 2.60 -12.62
CA GLU A 507 9.32 1.33 -11.94
C GLU A 507 10.72 0.79 -12.32
N LEU A 508 11.21 0.99 -13.55
CA LEU A 508 12.61 0.68 -13.92
C LEU A 508 13.65 1.49 -13.12
N TYR A 509 13.42 2.78 -12.87
CA TYR A 509 14.30 3.56 -11.99
C TYR A 509 14.23 3.07 -10.53
N SER A 510 13.04 2.64 -10.08
CA SER A 510 12.85 2.02 -8.76
C SER A 510 13.63 0.71 -8.63
N MET A 511 13.50 -0.20 -9.60
CA MET A 511 14.25 -1.45 -9.70
C MET A 511 15.76 -1.24 -9.80
N LEU A 512 16.22 -0.24 -10.56
CA LEU A 512 17.62 0.13 -10.67
C LEU A 512 18.23 0.51 -9.31
N ASN A 513 17.57 1.44 -8.60
CA ASN A 513 18.03 1.86 -7.28
C ASN A 513 18.00 0.67 -6.32
N ALA A 514 16.87 -0.03 -6.24
CA ALA A 514 16.71 -1.21 -5.40
C ALA A 514 17.77 -2.29 -5.64
N ALA A 515 18.19 -2.55 -6.88
CA ALA A 515 19.24 -3.52 -7.18
C ALA A 515 20.62 -3.08 -6.64
N PHE A 516 20.99 -1.80 -6.80
CA PHE A 516 22.26 -1.27 -6.28
C PHE A 516 22.25 -1.08 -4.75
N ASP A 517 21.12 -0.68 -4.17
CA ASP A 517 20.97 -0.49 -2.72
C ASP A 517 20.87 -1.85 -2.00
N LYS A 518 20.20 -2.86 -2.59
CA LYS A 518 20.30 -4.28 -2.17
C LYS A 518 21.74 -4.76 -2.15
N ALA A 519 22.49 -4.58 -3.25
CA ALA A 519 23.89 -5.00 -3.32
C ALA A 519 24.80 -4.28 -2.29
N THR A 520 24.44 -3.04 -1.91
CA THR A 520 25.11 -2.28 -0.86
C THR A 520 24.77 -2.81 0.53
N PHE A 521 23.49 -3.08 0.81
CA PHE A 521 22.96 -3.64 2.06
C PHE A 521 23.47 -5.06 2.34
N GLU A 522 23.48 -5.92 1.31
CA GLU A 522 24.03 -7.29 1.34
C GLU A 522 25.58 -7.31 1.35
N GLY A 523 26.23 -6.16 1.19
CA GLY A 523 27.69 -6.02 1.26
C GLY A 523 28.43 -6.75 0.13
N VAL A 524 27.84 -6.83 -1.06
CA VAL A 524 28.32 -7.68 -2.16
C VAL A 524 29.67 -7.17 -2.69
N ARG A 525 30.75 -7.89 -2.36
CA ARG A 525 32.15 -7.52 -2.64
C ARG A 525 32.57 -7.75 -4.10
N MET A 526 31.89 -7.10 -5.05
CA MET A 526 32.30 -7.08 -6.46
C MET A 526 33.62 -6.33 -6.65
N LYS A 527 34.44 -6.80 -7.60
CA LYS A 527 35.79 -6.23 -7.83
C LYS A 527 35.81 -5.13 -8.88
N THR A 528 34.92 -5.18 -9.86
CA THR A 528 34.80 -4.22 -10.97
C THR A 528 33.38 -3.67 -11.09
N PRO A 529 33.19 -2.48 -11.71
CA PRO A 529 31.86 -1.93 -11.98
C PRO A 529 31.01 -2.88 -12.84
N THR A 530 31.61 -3.50 -13.86
CA THR A 530 30.93 -4.45 -14.74
C THR A 530 30.26 -5.58 -13.96
N GLN A 531 30.97 -6.26 -13.05
CA GLN A 531 30.39 -7.35 -12.24
C GLN A 531 29.15 -6.92 -11.43
N LEU A 532 29.09 -5.66 -11.02
CA LEU A 532 27.95 -5.12 -10.28
C LEU A 532 26.81 -4.68 -11.23
N MET A 533 27.13 -4.12 -12.41
CA MET A 533 26.16 -3.85 -13.47
C MET A 533 25.48 -5.15 -13.95
N ASP A 534 26.24 -6.24 -14.11
CA ASP A 534 25.71 -7.55 -14.50
C ASP A 534 24.62 -8.01 -13.52
N VAL A 535 24.94 -8.09 -12.22
CA VAL A 535 23.98 -8.48 -11.17
C VAL A 535 22.81 -7.50 -11.05
N ALA A 536 23.04 -6.19 -11.23
CA ALA A 536 21.96 -5.21 -11.20
C ALA A 536 21.01 -5.37 -12.39
N ILE A 537 21.53 -5.59 -13.60
CA ILE A 537 20.72 -5.81 -14.81
C ILE A 537 20.00 -7.18 -14.73
N ASP A 538 20.63 -8.22 -14.19
CA ASP A 538 19.97 -9.51 -13.92
C ASP A 538 18.80 -9.35 -12.94
N ALA A 539 19.01 -8.66 -11.82
CA ALA A 539 17.94 -8.39 -10.85
C ALA A 539 16.84 -7.45 -11.39
N MET A 540 17.16 -6.55 -12.32
CA MET A 540 16.17 -5.75 -13.04
C MET A 540 15.34 -6.58 -14.02
N ILE A 541 15.96 -7.52 -14.75
CA ILE A 541 15.24 -8.43 -15.66
C ILE A 541 14.31 -9.35 -14.85
N GLU A 542 14.82 -10.02 -13.82
CA GLU A 542 14.01 -10.87 -12.92
C GLU A 542 12.90 -10.08 -12.21
N GLY A 543 13.19 -8.84 -11.81
CA GLY A 543 12.20 -7.92 -11.22
C GLY A 543 11.10 -7.50 -12.21
N PHE A 544 11.45 -7.29 -13.48
CA PHE A 544 10.54 -6.89 -14.54
C PHE A 544 9.68 -8.06 -15.02
N ASP A 545 10.29 -9.22 -15.29
CA ASP A 545 9.62 -10.47 -15.68
C ASP A 545 8.67 -11.00 -14.58
N SER A 546 8.77 -10.49 -13.34
CA SER A 546 7.89 -10.86 -12.20
C SER A 546 6.83 -9.81 -11.84
N LEU A 547 6.74 -8.73 -12.62
CA LEU A 547 5.81 -7.61 -12.44
C LEU A 547 4.48 -7.86 -13.17
N ASP A 548 3.38 -7.80 -12.44
CA ASP A 548 2.03 -7.69 -13.03
C ASP A 548 1.81 -6.23 -13.42
N VAL A 549 1.87 -5.90 -14.72
CA VAL A 549 1.80 -4.51 -15.19
C VAL A 549 0.40 -3.91 -14.99
N SER A 550 -0.64 -4.75 -14.89
CA SER A 550 -1.99 -4.31 -14.53
C SER A 550 -2.03 -3.62 -13.16
N ASP A 551 -1.04 -3.87 -12.28
CA ASP A 551 -0.91 -3.24 -10.95
C ASP A 551 -0.42 -1.77 -11.04
N LEU A 552 0.20 -1.39 -12.16
CA LEU A 552 0.60 0.00 -12.41
C LEU A 552 -0.54 0.86 -12.98
N ILE A 553 -1.65 0.23 -13.37
CA ILE A 553 -2.78 0.84 -14.09
C ILE A 553 -3.98 0.90 -13.14
N SER A 554 -4.26 2.08 -12.61
CA SER A 554 -5.48 2.34 -11.84
C SER A 554 -6.68 2.59 -12.75
N PHE A 555 -7.90 2.52 -12.21
CA PHE A 555 -9.09 2.88 -12.97
C PHE A 555 -9.07 4.34 -13.44
N SER A 556 -8.49 5.27 -12.67
CA SER A 556 -8.37 6.68 -13.08
C SER A 556 -7.38 6.88 -14.23
N ASP A 557 -6.35 6.04 -14.37
CA ASP A 557 -5.50 6.00 -15.58
C ASP A 557 -6.33 5.59 -16.82
N THR A 558 -7.14 4.52 -16.71
CA THR A 558 -8.05 4.09 -17.78
C THR A 558 -9.10 5.17 -18.10
N ALA A 559 -9.69 5.80 -17.06
CA ALA A 559 -10.67 6.87 -17.19
C ALA A 559 -10.07 8.11 -17.86
N GLN A 560 -8.82 8.46 -17.59
CA GLN A 560 -8.12 9.56 -18.25
C GLN A 560 -7.91 9.29 -19.74
N ILE A 561 -7.50 8.08 -20.13
CA ILE A 561 -7.38 7.68 -21.55
C ILE A 561 -8.76 7.73 -22.23
N ALA A 562 -9.81 7.24 -21.57
CA ALA A 562 -11.17 7.28 -22.09
C ALA A 562 -11.68 8.72 -22.28
N ARG A 563 -11.42 9.64 -21.33
CA ARG A 563 -11.74 11.08 -21.47
C ARG A 563 -11.07 11.72 -22.69
N LEU A 564 -9.81 11.37 -22.97
CA LEU A 564 -9.10 11.86 -24.15
C LEU A 564 -9.71 11.32 -25.46
N GLU A 565 -10.10 10.04 -25.49
CA GLU A 565 -10.79 9.42 -26.62
C GLU A 565 -12.15 10.07 -26.88
N VAL A 566 -13.01 10.20 -25.86
CA VAL A 566 -14.32 10.89 -25.96
C VAL A 566 -14.14 12.33 -26.45
N THR A 567 -13.16 13.07 -25.90
CA THR A 567 -12.84 14.43 -26.38
C THR A 567 -12.46 14.45 -27.85
N SER A 568 -11.66 13.48 -28.32
CA SER A 568 -11.23 13.40 -29.72
C SER A 568 -12.36 13.12 -30.71
N ARG A 569 -13.38 12.36 -30.28
CA ARG A 569 -14.55 11.97 -31.09
C ARG A 569 -15.62 13.06 -31.13
N HIS A 570 -15.96 13.63 -29.97
CA HIS A 570 -17.13 14.50 -29.78
C HIS A 570 -16.82 16.02 -29.81
N THR A 571 -15.59 16.43 -30.14
CA THR A 571 -15.26 17.85 -30.32
C THR A 571 -15.93 18.41 -31.58
N VAL A 572 -16.84 19.36 -31.40
CA VAL A 572 -17.60 20.02 -32.45
C VAL A 572 -16.67 20.90 -33.30
N ARG A 573 -16.38 20.48 -34.53
CA ARG A 573 -15.56 21.24 -35.51
C ARG A 573 -16.33 22.40 -36.17
N ALA A 574 -17.00 23.23 -35.38
CA ALA A 574 -17.70 24.44 -35.83
C ALA A 574 -16.81 25.69 -35.66
N ALA A 575 -16.82 26.58 -36.65
CA ALA A 575 -16.01 27.79 -36.64
C ALA A 575 -16.44 28.74 -35.51
N GLY A 576 -15.61 28.84 -34.47
CA GLY A 576 -15.82 29.71 -33.30
C GLY A 576 -15.93 29.01 -31.95
N GLN A 577 -15.90 27.66 -31.89
CA GLN A 577 -15.93 26.90 -30.62
C GLN A 577 -14.92 25.74 -30.61
N GLU A 578 -13.63 26.06 -30.66
CA GLU A 578 -12.58 25.05 -30.45
C GLU A 578 -12.70 24.46 -29.03
N GLY A 579 -12.78 23.12 -28.93
CA GLY A 579 -12.86 22.39 -27.67
C GLY A 579 -14.26 22.20 -27.06
N ALA A 580 -15.34 22.61 -27.74
CA ALA A 580 -16.70 22.32 -27.28
C ALA A 580 -17.12 20.89 -27.63
N LEU A 581 -17.61 20.13 -26.64
CA LEU A 581 -18.21 18.80 -26.84
C LEU A 581 -19.67 18.90 -27.27
N ASP A 582 -20.15 17.94 -28.07
CA ASP A 582 -21.56 17.71 -28.36
C ASP A 582 -22.36 17.22 -27.12
N SER A 583 -23.63 16.85 -27.28
CA SER A 583 -24.49 16.38 -26.18
C SER A 583 -24.17 14.95 -25.71
N GLU A 584 -23.69 14.10 -26.61
CA GLU A 584 -23.41 12.68 -26.34
C GLU A 584 -22.06 12.56 -25.62
N GLY A 585 -21.03 13.26 -26.12
CA GLY A 585 -19.74 13.39 -25.47
C GLY A 585 -19.81 14.02 -24.07
N LYS A 586 -20.73 14.95 -23.82
CA LYS A 586 -20.99 15.45 -22.45
C LYS A 586 -21.56 14.36 -21.55
N ALA A 587 -22.62 13.69 -21.97
CA ALA A 587 -23.24 12.63 -21.17
C ALA A 587 -22.30 11.43 -20.92
N LEU A 588 -21.40 11.12 -21.87
CA LEU A 588 -20.31 10.15 -21.68
C LEU A 588 -19.29 10.62 -20.63
N MET A 589 -18.86 11.88 -20.68
CA MET A 589 -17.93 12.46 -19.69
C MET A 589 -18.55 12.54 -18.29
N ASP A 590 -19.84 12.88 -18.21
CA ASP A 590 -20.61 12.91 -16.96
C ASP A 590 -20.73 11.49 -16.38
N LYS A 591 -21.23 10.51 -17.16
CA LYS A 591 -21.38 9.11 -16.69
C LYS A 591 -20.05 8.47 -16.31
N LEU A 592 -18.98 8.72 -17.05
CA LEU A 592 -17.62 8.24 -16.72
C LEU A 592 -17.12 8.86 -15.40
N SER A 593 -17.44 10.13 -15.13
CA SER A 593 -17.08 10.79 -13.87
C SER A 593 -17.94 10.31 -12.70
N THR A 594 -19.22 9.97 -12.93
CA THR A 594 -20.07 9.26 -11.96
C THR A 594 -19.51 7.89 -11.60
N LEU A 595 -19.02 7.11 -12.59
CA LEU A 595 -18.37 5.82 -12.33
C LEU A 595 -17.07 5.99 -11.52
N GLU A 596 -16.26 7.00 -11.81
CA GLU A 596 -15.02 7.27 -11.06
C GLU A 596 -15.31 7.62 -9.60
N GLY A 597 -16.31 8.48 -9.32
CA GLY A 597 -16.76 8.76 -7.95
C GLY A 597 -17.42 7.54 -7.27
N LEU A 598 -18.13 6.69 -8.02
CA LEU A 598 -18.73 5.47 -7.48
C LEU A 598 -17.67 4.45 -7.06
N VAL A 599 -16.59 4.30 -7.84
CA VAL A 599 -15.46 3.40 -7.56
C VAL A 599 -14.54 3.97 -6.48
N GLY A 600 -14.23 5.27 -6.54
CA GLY A 600 -13.29 5.93 -5.62
C GLY A 600 -13.87 6.19 -4.23
N ASP A 601 -15.09 6.72 -4.15
CA ASP A 601 -15.67 7.23 -2.91
C ASP A 601 -16.85 6.39 -2.42
N ILE A 602 -17.85 6.13 -3.26
CA ILE A 602 -19.13 5.52 -2.81
C ILE A 602 -18.94 4.08 -2.39
N SER A 603 -18.36 3.23 -3.24
CA SER A 603 -18.27 1.78 -2.98
C SER A 603 -17.39 1.48 -1.76
N PRO A 604 -16.17 2.06 -1.59
CA PRO A 604 -15.40 1.89 -0.37
C PRO A 604 -16.13 2.39 0.89
N ASN A 605 -16.94 3.45 0.79
CA ASN A 605 -17.76 3.94 1.89
C ASN A 605 -18.90 2.97 2.26
N ILE A 606 -19.51 2.29 1.27
CA ILE A 606 -20.48 1.21 1.49
C ILE A 606 -19.80 0.05 2.20
N ALA A 607 -18.66 -0.43 1.68
CA ALA A 607 -17.93 -1.56 2.24
C ALA A 607 -17.49 -1.30 3.70
N GLY A 608 -17.02 -0.07 3.98
CA GLY A 608 -16.68 0.37 5.33
C GLY A 608 -17.89 0.49 6.25
N THR A 609 -19.03 1.03 5.79
CA THR A 609 -20.23 1.20 6.63
C THR A 609 -20.92 -0.12 6.94
N VAL A 610 -21.13 -0.96 5.92
CA VAL A 610 -22.01 -2.15 6.00
C VAL A 610 -21.29 -3.33 6.68
N LEU A 611 -19.95 -3.31 6.78
CA LEU A 611 -19.16 -4.24 7.59
C LEU A 611 -18.69 -3.64 8.94
N ALA A 612 -19.05 -2.40 9.27
CA ALA A 612 -18.69 -1.81 10.56
C ALA A 612 -19.46 -2.47 11.71
N ARG A 613 -18.78 -2.63 12.85
CA ARG A 613 -19.34 -3.27 14.07
C ARG A 613 -20.69 -2.72 14.52
N PRO A 614 -20.96 -1.39 14.53
CA PRO A 614 -22.25 -0.87 14.98
C PRO A 614 -23.40 -1.33 14.08
N PHE A 615 -23.16 -1.35 12.76
CA PHE A 615 -24.14 -1.78 11.76
C PHE A 615 -24.40 -3.29 11.86
N ILE A 616 -23.33 -4.09 11.95
CA ILE A 616 -23.45 -5.56 12.11
C ILE A 616 -24.13 -5.92 13.44
N SER A 617 -23.83 -5.20 14.52
CA SER A 617 -24.49 -5.41 15.82
C SER A 617 -25.99 -5.11 15.75
N GLN A 618 -26.38 -3.97 15.19
CA GLN A 618 -27.79 -3.60 14.97
C GLN A 618 -28.54 -4.67 14.16
N VAL A 619 -27.93 -5.22 13.12
CA VAL A 619 -28.54 -6.27 12.28
C VAL A 619 -28.65 -7.61 13.03
N LEU A 620 -27.61 -8.01 13.77
CA LEU A 620 -27.64 -9.24 14.57
C LEU A 620 -28.66 -9.17 15.71
N ASP A 621 -28.73 -8.05 16.43
CA ASP A 621 -29.72 -7.84 17.49
C ASP A 621 -31.16 -7.89 16.93
N ALA A 622 -31.40 -7.36 15.73
CA ALA A 622 -32.71 -7.45 15.06
C ALA A 622 -33.06 -8.89 14.63
N VAL A 623 -32.10 -9.64 14.09
CA VAL A 623 -32.27 -11.06 13.71
C VAL A 623 -32.51 -11.94 14.94
N ASP A 624 -31.68 -11.82 15.97
CA ASP A 624 -31.74 -12.69 17.16
C ASP A 624 -32.96 -12.37 18.06
N ALA A 625 -33.42 -11.11 18.10
CA ALA A 625 -34.65 -10.73 18.81
C ALA A 625 -35.94 -10.95 18.00
N GLY A 626 -35.89 -10.86 16.66
CA GLY A 626 -37.06 -10.93 15.78
C GLY A 626 -37.31 -12.30 15.14
N GLY A 627 -36.31 -13.19 15.10
CA GLY A 627 -36.35 -14.42 14.31
C GLY A 627 -36.43 -14.18 12.80
N ALA A 628 -35.88 -13.05 12.34
CA ALA A 628 -36.04 -12.53 10.99
C ALA A 628 -34.97 -13.03 10.01
N ASP A 629 -35.23 -12.90 8.71
CA ASP A 629 -34.25 -13.14 7.67
C ASP A 629 -33.17 -12.04 7.64
N LEU A 630 -31.91 -12.48 7.58
CA LEU A 630 -30.72 -11.61 7.53
C LEU A 630 -30.75 -10.66 6.32
N LYS A 631 -31.20 -11.10 5.15
CA LYS A 631 -31.27 -10.22 3.97
C LYS A 631 -32.33 -9.12 4.19
N GLY A 632 -33.47 -9.49 4.75
CA GLY A 632 -34.53 -8.55 5.16
C GLY A 632 -34.05 -7.48 6.13
N GLU A 633 -33.34 -7.84 7.20
CA GLU A 633 -32.83 -6.86 8.17
C GLU A 633 -31.64 -6.03 7.62
N LEU A 634 -30.77 -6.61 6.78
CA LEU A 634 -29.72 -5.84 6.09
C LEU A 634 -30.31 -4.72 5.20
N ILE A 635 -31.37 -5.03 4.44
CA ILE A 635 -32.08 -4.04 3.61
C ILE A 635 -32.66 -2.93 4.47
N ARG A 636 -33.37 -3.27 5.56
CA ARG A 636 -33.95 -2.27 6.48
C ARG A 636 -32.88 -1.42 7.16
N ALA A 637 -31.75 -2.01 7.53
CA ALA A 637 -30.64 -1.28 8.13
C ALA A 637 -30.06 -0.27 7.14
N VAL A 638 -29.86 -0.64 5.86
CA VAL A 638 -29.46 0.28 4.78
C VAL A 638 -30.47 1.42 4.59
N ASP A 639 -31.77 1.12 4.52
CA ASP A 639 -32.82 2.12 4.40
C ASP A 639 -32.89 3.08 5.62
N SER A 640 -32.53 2.59 6.81
CA SER A 640 -32.56 3.38 8.05
C SER A 640 -31.41 4.41 8.17
N LEU A 641 -30.36 4.32 7.35
CA LEU A 641 -29.21 5.22 7.39
C LEU A 641 -29.54 6.59 6.80
N GLY A 642 -30.12 7.46 7.63
CA GLY A 642 -30.68 8.77 7.27
C GLY A 642 -29.72 9.73 6.55
N GLU A 643 -28.41 9.66 6.80
CA GLU A 643 -27.41 10.65 6.38
C GLU A 643 -26.73 10.35 5.02
N LYS A 644 -27.00 9.20 4.40
CA LYS A 644 -26.33 8.76 3.15
C LYS A 644 -27.03 9.32 1.89
N SER A 645 -26.26 9.50 0.80
CA SER A 645 -26.77 9.98 -0.49
C SER A 645 -27.76 8.97 -1.14
N PRO A 646 -28.64 9.41 -2.06
CA PRO A 646 -29.51 8.50 -2.77
C PRO A 646 -28.74 7.50 -3.64
N GLU A 647 -27.63 7.90 -4.28
CA GLU A 647 -26.78 6.97 -5.04
C GLU A 647 -26.18 5.90 -4.13
N TRP A 648 -25.67 6.30 -2.96
CA TRP A 648 -25.12 5.38 -1.96
C TRP A 648 -26.15 4.33 -1.51
N ARG A 649 -27.41 4.73 -1.28
CA ARG A 649 -28.48 3.79 -0.87
C ARG A 649 -28.85 2.83 -2.00
N VAL A 650 -29.02 3.33 -3.23
CA VAL A 650 -29.33 2.47 -4.40
C VAL A 650 -28.22 1.42 -4.59
N GLU A 651 -26.97 1.84 -4.48
CA GLU A 651 -25.80 0.97 -4.61
C GLU A 651 -25.69 -0.05 -3.46
N ALA A 652 -25.88 0.37 -2.20
CA ALA A 652 -25.85 -0.54 -1.06
C ALA A 652 -26.98 -1.59 -1.13
N LEU A 653 -28.18 -1.19 -1.58
CA LEU A 653 -29.29 -2.11 -1.81
C LEU A 653 -29.05 -3.05 -3.00
N HIS A 654 -28.40 -2.59 -4.08
CA HIS A 654 -27.99 -3.44 -5.20
C HIS A 654 -27.07 -4.55 -4.70
N LEU A 655 -26.01 -4.18 -3.99
CA LEU A 655 -25.01 -5.09 -3.46
C LEU A 655 -25.59 -6.13 -2.48
N VAL A 656 -26.46 -5.71 -1.54
CA VAL A 656 -27.14 -6.65 -0.62
C VAL A 656 -28.08 -7.60 -1.37
N ASN A 657 -28.60 -7.21 -2.53
CA ASN A 657 -29.37 -8.11 -3.38
C ASN A 657 -28.50 -9.09 -4.18
N GLU A 658 -27.38 -8.65 -4.74
CA GLU A 658 -26.45 -9.51 -5.48
C GLU A 658 -25.74 -10.53 -4.59
N ALA A 659 -25.24 -10.12 -3.43
CA ALA A 659 -24.51 -10.98 -2.49
C ALA A 659 -25.34 -12.19 -2.00
N PHE A 660 -26.67 -12.04 -1.95
CA PHE A 660 -27.60 -13.09 -1.58
C PHE A 660 -28.27 -13.78 -2.78
N SER A 661 -27.96 -13.39 -4.03
CA SER A 661 -28.62 -13.93 -5.24
C SER A 661 -28.31 -15.41 -5.53
N GLY A 662 -27.24 -15.95 -4.94
CA GLY A 662 -26.84 -17.37 -5.04
C GLY A 662 -26.81 -18.14 -3.71
N VAL A 663 -27.29 -17.53 -2.62
CA VAL A 663 -27.35 -18.18 -1.29
C VAL A 663 -28.59 -19.07 -1.22
N GLN A 664 -28.50 -20.23 -0.58
CA GLN A 664 -29.66 -21.11 -0.35
C GLN A 664 -30.32 -20.76 0.98
N ASP A 665 -31.64 -20.56 1.00
CA ASP A 665 -32.42 -20.18 2.20
C ASP A 665 -32.32 -21.16 3.39
N ALA A 666 -31.70 -22.33 3.19
CA ALA A 666 -31.49 -23.36 4.20
C ALA A 666 -30.16 -23.25 4.96
N SER A 667 -29.25 -22.33 4.62
CA SER A 667 -27.99 -22.15 5.35
C SER A 667 -28.11 -21.18 6.52
N ASP A 668 -27.43 -21.50 7.63
CA ASP A 668 -27.38 -20.73 8.87
C ASP A 668 -26.97 -19.27 8.61
N TYR A 669 -27.71 -18.30 9.16
CA TYR A 669 -27.48 -16.87 8.91
C TYR A 669 -26.07 -16.41 9.30
N ARG A 670 -25.44 -17.03 10.30
CA ARG A 670 -24.03 -16.80 10.66
C ARG A 670 -23.05 -17.26 9.57
N SER A 671 -23.41 -18.23 8.73
CA SER A 671 -22.67 -18.58 7.51
C SER A 671 -23.01 -17.65 6.34
N ASN A 672 -24.27 -17.20 6.23
CA ASN A 672 -24.69 -16.25 5.19
C ASN A 672 -24.03 -14.87 5.39
N LEU A 673 -23.86 -14.43 6.64
CA LEU A 673 -23.13 -13.22 7.00
C LEU A 673 -21.63 -13.35 6.66
N LEU A 674 -21.02 -14.52 6.88
CA LEU A 674 -19.65 -14.80 6.47
C LEU A 674 -19.48 -14.76 4.94
N ALA A 675 -20.46 -15.29 4.19
CA ALA A 675 -20.49 -15.22 2.74
C ALA A 675 -20.68 -13.79 2.22
N PHE A 676 -21.58 -13.02 2.83
CA PHE A 676 -21.79 -11.60 2.55
C PHE A 676 -20.51 -10.78 2.79
N ALA A 677 -19.83 -10.97 3.92
CA ALA A 677 -18.58 -10.29 4.22
C ALA A 677 -17.50 -10.62 3.16
N ARG A 678 -17.32 -11.90 2.80
CA ARG A 678 -16.40 -12.28 1.69
C ARG A 678 -16.77 -11.59 0.38
N TYR A 679 -18.05 -11.60 0.00
CA TYR A 679 -18.53 -10.95 -1.22
C TYR A 679 -18.20 -9.45 -1.27
N VAL A 680 -18.34 -8.73 -0.14
CA VAL A 680 -17.95 -7.30 -0.02
C VAL A 680 -16.44 -7.11 -0.22
N HIS A 681 -15.60 -7.98 0.34
CA HIS A 681 -14.14 -7.89 0.16
C HIS A 681 -13.69 -8.24 -1.26
N GLU A 682 -14.30 -9.26 -1.87
CA GLU A 682 -13.99 -9.74 -3.21
C GLU A 682 -14.43 -8.77 -4.31
N ASN A 683 -15.58 -8.10 -4.16
CA ASN A 683 -16.16 -7.23 -5.19
C ASN A 683 -15.97 -5.72 -4.94
N ILE A 684 -15.58 -5.30 -3.72
CA ILE A 684 -15.30 -3.90 -3.39
C ILE A 684 -13.95 -3.71 -2.69
N GLY A 685 -13.75 -4.47 -1.61
CA GLY A 685 -12.92 -4.03 -0.49
C GLY A 685 -11.43 -3.85 -0.78
N LEU A 686 -10.84 -4.70 -1.61
CA LEU A 686 -9.39 -4.77 -1.82
C LEU A 686 -8.93 -4.13 -3.15
N ARG A 687 -9.62 -3.03 -3.52
CA ARG A 687 -9.53 -2.27 -4.79
C ARG A 687 -10.18 -3.01 -5.97
N MET A 688 -11.25 -2.45 -6.51
CA MET A 688 -11.84 -2.93 -7.76
C MET A 688 -10.83 -2.79 -8.91
N SER A 689 -10.58 -3.89 -9.62
CA SER A 689 -9.75 -3.85 -10.83
C SER A 689 -10.49 -3.17 -11.98
N SER A 690 -9.77 -2.57 -12.94
CA SER A 690 -10.39 -1.99 -14.13
C SER A 690 -11.22 -3.01 -14.93
N GLN A 691 -10.88 -4.31 -14.82
CA GLN A 691 -11.68 -5.41 -15.37
C GLN A 691 -13.00 -5.63 -14.61
N SER A 692 -12.99 -5.65 -13.27
CA SER A 692 -14.21 -5.74 -12.46
C SER A 692 -15.18 -4.59 -12.76
N ILE A 693 -14.63 -3.38 -12.95
CA ILE A 693 -15.41 -2.19 -13.30
C ILE A 693 -15.95 -2.29 -14.74
N LEU A 694 -15.18 -2.85 -15.68
CA LEU A 694 -15.67 -3.13 -17.03
C LEU A 694 -16.82 -4.16 -17.01
N ASP A 695 -16.68 -5.25 -16.26
CA ASP A 695 -17.70 -6.30 -16.17
C ASP A 695 -19.00 -5.78 -15.52
N ARG A 696 -18.89 -4.81 -14.60
CA ARG A 696 -20.01 -4.04 -14.04
C ARG A 696 -20.67 -3.12 -15.08
N VAL A 697 -19.90 -2.28 -15.78
CA VAL A 697 -20.47 -1.39 -16.84
C VAL A 697 -21.13 -2.22 -17.95
N ARG A 698 -20.56 -3.40 -18.24
CA ARG A 698 -21.14 -4.40 -19.12
C ARG A 698 -22.44 -4.99 -18.58
N SER A 699 -22.53 -5.38 -17.30
CA SER A 699 -23.77 -5.94 -16.74
C SER A 699 -24.92 -4.91 -16.78
N GLU A 700 -24.62 -3.63 -16.53
CA GLU A 700 -25.57 -2.52 -16.65
C GLU A 700 -26.06 -2.33 -18.10
N ALA A 701 -25.14 -2.21 -19.06
CA ALA A 701 -25.47 -2.07 -20.48
C ALA A 701 -26.22 -3.29 -21.03
N ASP A 702 -25.80 -4.50 -20.68
CA ASP A 702 -26.45 -5.75 -21.09
C ASP A 702 -27.83 -5.92 -20.42
N HIS A 703 -28.08 -5.32 -19.24
CA HIS A 703 -29.40 -5.26 -18.62
C HIS A 703 -30.34 -4.30 -19.36
N LEU A 704 -29.89 -3.08 -19.65
CA LEU A 704 -30.64 -2.10 -20.44
C LEU A 704 -30.95 -2.65 -21.85
N GLN A 705 -29.99 -3.33 -22.48
CA GLN A 705 -30.21 -3.98 -23.78
C GLN A 705 -31.29 -5.08 -23.69
N LYS A 706 -31.24 -5.95 -22.67
CA LYS A 706 -32.28 -6.98 -22.44
C LYS A 706 -33.67 -6.38 -22.22
N ALA A 707 -33.77 -5.22 -21.57
CA ALA A 707 -35.04 -4.52 -21.39
C ALA A 707 -35.61 -4.02 -22.74
N HIS A 708 -34.79 -3.34 -23.54
CA HIS A 708 -35.19 -2.87 -24.88
C HIS A 708 -35.51 -4.03 -25.84
N GLU A 709 -34.75 -5.14 -25.78
CA GLU A 709 -35.06 -6.36 -26.53
C GLU A 709 -36.41 -6.98 -26.14
N GLN A 710 -36.81 -6.93 -24.86
CA GLN A 710 -38.13 -7.39 -24.43
C GLN A 710 -39.25 -6.46 -24.94
N GLU A 711 -38.99 -5.15 -24.97
CA GLU A 711 -39.93 -4.18 -25.53
C GLU A 711 -40.11 -4.36 -27.04
N LEU A 712 -39.01 -4.54 -27.79
CA LEU A 712 -39.04 -4.89 -29.21
C LEU A 712 -39.84 -6.19 -29.46
N LYS A 713 -39.59 -7.25 -28.69
CA LYS A 713 -40.32 -8.53 -28.83
C LYS A 713 -41.82 -8.37 -28.54
N ARG A 714 -42.22 -7.49 -27.61
CA ARG A 714 -43.63 -7.14 -27.37
C ARG A 714 -44.22 -6.33 -28.54
N TRP A 715 -43.48 -5.35 -29.07
CA TRP A 715 -43.89 -4.57 -30.23
C TRP A 715 -44.07 -5.46 -31.48
N GLU A 716 -43.15 -6.39 -31.74
CA GLU A 716 -43.26 -7.37 -32.82
C GLU A 716 -44.51 -8.24 -32.69
N GLN A 717 -44.82 -8.73 -31.49
CA GLN A 717 -46.04 -9.51 -31.22
C GLN A 717 -47.32 -8.70 -31.47
N ILE A 718 -47.36 -7.43 -31.06
CA ILE A 718 -48.51 -6.53 -31.29
C ILE A 718 -48.66 -6.23 -32.79
N CYS A 719 -47.56 -5.98 -33.50
CA CYS A 719 -47.55 -5.77 -34.95
C CYS A 719 -48.04 -7.01 -35.71
N LEU A 720 -47.64 -8.22 -35.30
CA LEU A 720 -48.13 -9.47 -35.89
C LEU A 720 -49.64 -9.65 -35.67
N GLN A 721 -50.14 -9.43 -34.45
CA GLN A 721 -51.58 -9.50 -34.16
C GLN A 721 -52.39 -8.49 -35.00
N ILE A 722 -51.92 -7.24 -35.09
CA ILE A 722 -52.58 -6.21 -35.91
C ILE A 722 -52.52 -6.57 -37.40
N GLU A 723 -51.43 -7.16 -37.90
CA GLU A 723 -51.33 -7.56 -39.31
C GLU A 723 -52.20 -8.77 -39.65
N GLU A 724 -52.43 -9.70 -38.71
CA GLU A 724 -53.42 -10.78 -38.84
C GLU A 724 -54.86 -10.25 -38.85
N GLU A 725 -55.22 -9.32 -37.96
CA GLU A 725 -56.51 -8.63 -38.01
C GLU A 725 -56.69 -7.85 -39.33
N ASN A 726 -55.67 -7.11 -39.76
CA ASN A 726 -55.66 -6.37 -41.02
C ASN A 726 -55.75 -7.31 -42.23
N LYS A 727 -55.26 -8.54 -42.14
CA LYS A 727 -55.39 -9.57 -43.19
C LYS A 727 -56.84 -10.05 -43.30
N ALA A 728 -57.52 -10.27 -42.18
CA ALA A 728 -58.95 -10.56 -42.16
C ALA A 728 -59.79 -9.38 -42.70
N ILE A 729 -59.46 -8.14 -42.33
CA ILE A 729 -60.08 -6.91 -42.85
C ILE A 729 -59.89 -6.77 -44.37
N ARG A 730 -58.69 -7.01 -44.89
CA ARG A 730 -58.42 -7.03 -46.35
C ARG A 730 -59.26 -8.09 -47.06
N GLN A 731 -59.30 -9.32 -46.55
CA GLN A 731 -60.12 -10.40 -47.13
C GLN A 731 -61.62 -10.11 -47.08
N HIS A 732 -62.12 -9.47 -46.01
CA HIS A 732 -63.50 -9.01 -45.88
C HIS A 732 -63.83 -7.97 -46.96
N ASN A 733 -62.98 -6.95 -47.13
CA ASN A 733 -63.17 -5.89 -48.11
C ASN A 733 -63.04 -6.41 -49.55
N GLU A 734 -62.12 -7.34 -49.82
CA GLU A 734 -62.05 -8.04 -51.11
C GLU A 734 -63.33 -8.83 -51.40
N LYS A 735 -63.86 -9.59 -50.42
CA LYS A 735 -65.11 -10.34 -50.58
C LYS A 735 -66.28 -9.41 -50.88
N ARG A 736 -66.40 -8.30 -50.14
CA ARG A 736 -67.37 -7.22 -50.38
C ARG A 736 -67.24 -6.69 -51.80
N GLN A 737 -66.03 -6.34 -52.25
CA GLN A 737 -65.82 -5.77 -53.58
C GLN A 737 -66.13 -6.77 -54.70
N ARG A 738 -65.74 -8.05 -54.57
CA ARG A 738 -66.11 -9.12 -55.51
C ARG A 738 -67.63 -9.30 -55.59
N LEU A 739 -68.36 -9.20 -54.46
CA LEU A 739 -69.82 -9.24 -54.45
C LEU A 739 -70.46 -8.00 -55.10
N LEU A 740 -69.92 -6.81 -54.88
CA LEU A 740 -70.36 -5.56 -55.54
C LEU A 740 -70.07 -5.56 -57.05
N GLU A 741 -69.05 -6.28 -57.51
CA GLU A 741 -68.74 -6.49 -58.94
C GLU A 741 -69.63 -7.58 -59.55
N GLN A 742 -69.77 -8.72 -58.87
CA GLN A 742 -70.64 -9.81 -59.27
C GLN A 742 -72.11 -9.37 -59.37
N ALA A 743 -72.64 -8.62 -58.39
CA ALA A 743 -74.01 -8.10 -58.44
C ALA A 743 -74.27 -7.15 -59.62
N LYS A 744 -73.24 -6.46 -60.15
CA LYS A 744 -73.34 -5.67 -61.39
C LYS A 744 -73.39 -6.58 -62.62
N VAL A 745 -72.56 -7.61 -62.67
CA VAL A 745 -72.53 -8.60 -63.76
C VAL A 745 -73.84 -9.40 -63.82
N ASP A 746 -74.31 -9.88 -62.67
CA ASP A 746 -75.58 -10.59 -62.54
C ASP A 746 -76.77 -9.70 -62.93
N TYR A 747 -76.81 -8.43 -62.49
CA TYR A 747 -77.83 -7.47 -62.93
C TYR A 747 -77.80 -7.21 -64.45
N VAL A 748 -76.61 -7.08 -65.06
CA VAL A 748 -76.49 -6.90 -66.51
C VAL A 748 -76.95 -8.14 -67.27
N ARG A 749 -76.65 -9.35 -66.77
CA ARG A 749 -77.16 -10.60 -67.35
C ARG A 749 -78.68 -10.70 -67.20
N GLU A 750 -79.21 -10.55 -65.99
CA GLU A 750 -80.65 -10.63 -65.70
C GLU A 750 -81.46 -9.57 -66.47
N SER A 751 -80.92 -8.36 -66.66
CA SER A 751 -81.57 -7.33 -67.48
C SER A 751 -81.54 -7.68 -68.97
N ALA A 752 -80.49 -8.32 -69.46
CA ALA A 752 -80.42 -8.81 -70.85
C ALA A 752 -81.32 -10.04 -71.09
N GLU A 753 -81.45 -10.92 -70.09
CA GLU A 753 -82.37 -12.06 -70.09
C GLU A 753 -83.83 -11.59 -70.02
N TYR A 754 -84.14 -10.56 -69.22
CA TYR A 754 -85.43 -9.88 -69.17
C TYR A 754 -85.78 -9.21 -70.51
N ASP A 755 -84.85 -8.46 -71.10
CA ASP A 755 -85.02 -7.84 -72.43
C ASP A 755 -85.19 -8.89 -73.55
N ALA A 756 -84.56 -10.07 -73.41
CA ALA A 756 -84.72 -11.19 -74.34
C ALA A 756 -86.08 -11.89 -74.16
N ALA A 757 -86.56 -12.05 -72.92
CA ALA A 757 -87.89 -12.58 -72.61
C ALA A 757 -88.99 -11.65 -73.14
N LEU A 758 -88.85 -10.33 -72.96
CA LEU A 758 -89.75 -9.32 -73.54
C LEU A 758 -89.85 -9.44 -75.07
N LYS A 759 -88.71 -9.65 -75.76
CA LYS A 759 -88.67 -9.86 -77.22
C LYS A 759 -89.28 -11.19 -77.69
N GLN A 760 -89.53 -12.14 -76.79
CA GLN A 760 -90.32 -13.36 -77.10
C GLN A 760 -91.83 -13.15 -76.89
N VAL A 761 -92.24 -12.03 -76.28
CA VAL A 761 -93.64 -11.68 -76.00
C VAL A 761 -94.22 -10.68 -77.02
N GLU A 762 -93.40 -10.12 -77.92
CA GLU A 762 -93.88 -9.30 -79.05
C GLU A 762 -94.48 -10.15 -80.20
N PRO A 763 -95.79 -10.04 -80.51
CA PRO A 763 -96.38 -10.71 -81.66
C PRO A 763 -96.14 -9.93 -82.96
N LYS A 764 -95.73 -10.61 -84.03
CA LYS A 764 -95.80 -10.06 -85.40
C LYS A 764 -97.23 -10.16 -85.97
N PRO A 765 -97.63 -9.25 -86.89
CA PRO A 765 -99.03 -8.93 -87.11
C PRO A 765 -99.71 -9.73 -88.24
N ALA A 766 -101.04 -9.89 -88.17
CA ALA A 766 -101.95 -9.97 -89.32
C ALA A 766 -103.42 -9.69 -88.91
N LEU A 767 -104.26 -9.41 -89.92
CA LEU A 767 -105.67 -9.02 -89.79
C LEU A 767 -106.64 -10.17 -89.41
N ALA A 768 -107.87 -9.77 -89.06
CA ALA A 768 -108.97 -10.61 -88.60
C ALA A 768 -109.56 -11.59 -89.64
N GLU A 769 -110.18 -12.69 -89.18
CA GLU A 769 -111.64 -12.83 -89.16
C GLU A 769 -112.14 -14.05 -88.32
N GLN A 770 -113.36 -13.89 -87.77
CA GLN A 770 -114.41 -14.86 -87.36
C GLN A 770 -114.15 -16.27 -86.77
N THR A 771 -115.15 -16.72 -85.99
CA THR A 771 -115.54 -18.10 -85.59
C THR A 771 -115.05 -18.68 -84.24
N MET A 772 -115.94 -19.44 -83.60
CA MET A 772 -115.85 -20.14 -82.29
C MET A 772 -115.57 -21.65 -82.47
N PRO A 773 -115.61 -22.55 -81.45
CA PRO A 773 -115.24 -22.52 -80.01
C PRO A 773 -114.24 -23.70 -79.68
N PRO A 774 -114.22 -24.35 -78.48
CA PRO A 774 -113.71 -23.90 -77.17
C PRO A 774 -112.64 -24.84 -76.54
N GLN A 775 -112.23 -24.53 -75.29
CA GLN A 775 -111.53 -25.38 -74.30
C GLN A 775 -110.05 -25.79 -74.55
N ALA A 776 -109.13 -25.27 -73.73
CA ALA A 776 -108.16 -26.03 -72.91
C ALA A 776 -107.27 -25.10 -72.05
N GLU A 777 -106.49 -25.68 -71.14
CA GLU A 777 -105.69 -25.06 -70.07
C GLU A 777 -104.44 -24.29 -70.56
N GLY A 778 -103.94 -23.36 -69.73
CA GLY A 778 -102.64 -22.72 -69.93
C GLY A 778 -102.22 -21.81 -68.77
N SER A 779 -101.03 -22.04 -68.19
CA SER A 779 -100.47 -21.17 -67.14
C SER A 779 -99.76 -19.96 -67.76
N THR A 780 -100.19 -18.75 -67.41
CA THR A 780 -99.53 -17.51 -67.85
C THR A 780 -98.30 -17.21 -67.00
N VAL A 781 -97.10 -17.36 -67.57
CA VAL A 781 -95.84 -16.94 -66.94
C VAL A 781 -95.79 -15.41 -66.92
N SER A 782 -95.74 -14.83 -65.72
CA SER A 782 -95.48 -13.40 -65.54
C SER A 782 -93.97 -13.17 -65.53
N VAL A 783 -93.47 -12.33 -66.45
CA VAL A 783 -92.06 -11.93 -66.49
C VAL A 783 -91.86 -10.74 -65.53
N THR A 784 -91.30 -10.98 -64.35
CA THR A 784 -90.97 -9.94 -63.38
C THR A 784 -89.67 -9.22 -63.74
N PRO A 785 -89.59 -7.88 -63.61
CA PRO A 785 -88.34 -7.13 -63.83
C PRO A 785 -87.28 -7.48 -62.77
N PRO A 786 -85.98 -7.44 -63.12
CA PRO A 786 -84.90 -7.60 -62.15
C PRO A 786 -84.90 -6.46 -61.13
N GLU A 787 -84.48 -6.77 -59.91
CA GLU A 787 -84.42 -5.81 -58.82
C GLU A 787 -83.41 -4.68 -59.13
N PRO A 788 -83.75 -3.40 -58.88
CA PRO A 788 -82.85 -2.29 -59.20
C PRO A 788 -81.45 -2.44 -58.59
N LEU A 789 -80.41 -2.29 -59.41
CA LEU A 789 -79.01 -2.43 -58.99
C LEU A 789 -78.64 -1.59 -57.75
N GLN A 790 -79.21 -0.40 -57.57
CA GLN A 790 -78.97 0.42 -56.37
C GLN A 790 -79.56 -0.17 -55.08
N SER A 791 -80.60 -1.00 -55.17
CA SER A 791 -81.13 -1.76 -54.02
C SER A 791 -80.11 -2.82 -53.59
N ARG A 792 -79.68 -3.68 -54.52
CA ARG A 792 -78.67 -4.73 -54.29
C ARG A 792 -77.34 -4.19 -53.77
N LEU A 793 -76.82 -3.11 -54.36
CA LEU A 793 -75.58 -2.48 -53.89
C LEU A 793 -75.73 -1.94 -52.46
N ARG A 794 -76.87 -1.31 -52.11
CA ARG A 794 -77.14 -0.86 -50.73
C ARG A 794 -77.32 -2.03 -49.76
N GLY A 795 -77.91 -3.14 -50.20
CA GLY A 795 -77.99 -4.37 -49.41
C GLY A 795 -76.60 -4.89 -49.05
N ILE A 796 -75.72 -5.05 -50.05
CA ILE A 796 -74.33 -5.49 -49.84
C ILE A 796 -73.55 -4.49 -48.97
N ASP A 797 -73.78 -3.17 -49.14
CA ASP A 797 -73.13 -2.15 -48.31
C ASP A 797 -73.62 -2.13 -46.84
N LEU A 798 -74.83 -2.62 -46.57
CA LEU A 798 -75.40 -2.78 -45.22
C LEU A 798 -74.99 -4.11 -44.56
N GLU A 799 -74.92 -5.20 -45.33
CA GLU A 799 -74.52 -6.54 -44.85
C GLU A 799 -73.00 -6.67 -44.69
N LEU A 800 -72.23 -5.98 -45.54
CA LEU A 800 -70.76 -5.97 -45.54
C LEU A 800 -70.24 -4.51 -45.54
N PRO A 801 -70.23 -3.83 -44.38
CA PRO A 801 -69.68 -2.49 -44.27
C PRO A 801 -68.17 -2.48 -44.57
N LEU A 802 -67.65 -1.35 -45.06
CA LEU A 802 -66.21 -1.18 -45.33
C LEU A 802 -65.44 -1.10 -44.00
N LEU A 803 -64.53 -2.05 -43.76
CA LEU A 803 -63.68 -2.08 -42.58
C LEU A 803 -62.35 -1.35 -42.86
N VAL A 804 -61.89 -0.52 -41.92
CA VAL A 804 -60.61 0.21 -42.04
C VAL A 804 -59.51 -0.58 -41.31
N ALA A 805 -58.35 -0.72 -41.94
CA ALA A 805 -57.18 -1.36 -41.34
C ALA A 805 -56.67 -0.55 -40.14
N LYS A 806 -56.31 -1.23 -39.05
CA LYS A 806 -55.69 -0.62 -37.87
C LYS A 806 -54.25 -0.18 -38.19
N PRO A 807 -53.80 1.00 -37.74
CA PRO A 807 -52.41 1.40 -37.89
C PRO A 807 -51.48 0.52 -37.02
N LEU A 808 -50.27 0.28 -37.50
CA LEU A 808 -49.22 -0.37 -36.70
C LEU A 808 -48.66 0.63 -35.67
N PRO A 809 -48.32 0.20 -34.45
CA PRO A 809 -47.66 1.06 -33.46
C PRO A 809 -46.26 1.48 -33.93
N VAL A 810 -45.82 2.67 -33.50
CA VAL A 810 -44.45 3.16 -33.75
C VAL A 810 -43.45 2.19 -33.10
N LYS A 811 -42.35 1.88 -33.80
CA LYS A 811 -41.29 1.02 -33.28
C LYS A 811 -40.59 1.72 -32.09
N PRO A 812 -40.35 1.04 -30.96
CA PRO A 812 -39.56 1.63 -29.88
C PRO A 812 -38.12 1.88 -30.36
N GLU A 813 -37.62 3.08 -30.09
CA GLU A 813 -36.23 3.48 -30.30
C GLU A 813 -35.42 3.22 -29.02
N PRO A 814 -34.11 2.94 -29.10
CA PRO A 814 -33.27 2.79 -27.93
C PRO A 814 -33.20 4.10 -27.13
N SER A 815 -33.30 4.02 -25.80
CA SER A 815 -33.14 5.19 -24.94
C SER A 815 -31.72 5.77 -25.03
N GLY A 816 -31.59 7.09 -24.82
CA GLY A 816 -30.27 7.75 -24.79
C GLY A 816 -29.32 7.08 -23.80
N ASP A 817 -29.81 6.72 -22.61
CA ASP A 817 -29.03 6.02 -21.59
C ASP A 817 -28.50 4.65 -22.06
N LEU A 818 -29.26 3.91 -22.89
CA LEU A 818 -28.80 2.66 -23.48
C LEU A 818 -27.67 2.91 -24.49
N ILE A 819 -27.81 3.92 -25.35
CA ILE A 819 -26.78 4.31 -26.33
C ILE A 819 -25.49 4.69 -25.60
N ILE A 820 -25.57 5.60 -24.63
CA ILE A 820 -24.44 6.08 -23.82
C ILE A 820 -23.78 4.94 -23.04
N SER A 821 -24.57 4.03 -22.47
CA SER A 821 -24.03 2.89 -21.70
C SER A 821 -23.33 1.85 -22.57
N VAL A 822 -23.87 1.59 -23.77
CA VAL A 822 -23.24 0.69 -24.75
C VAL A 822 -21.95 1.29 -25.31
N GLU A 823 -21.95 2.57 -25.67
CA GLU A 823 -20.72 3.24 -26.13
C GLU A 823 -19.67 3.30 -25.02
N LEU A 824 -20.05 3.59 -23.77
CA LEU A 824 -19.12 3.61 -22.65
C LEU A 824 -18.55 2.21 -22.34
N ARG A 825 -19.37 1.16 -22.39
CA ARG A 825 -18.92 -0.25 -22.29
C ARG A 825 -17.91 -0.57 -23.38
N ASP A 826 -18.25 -0.28 -24.64
CA ASP A 826 -17.44 -0.68 -25.80
C ASP A 826 -16.16 0.15 -25.91
N LEU A 827 -16.18 1.42 -25.47
CA LEU A 827 -14.99 2.28 -25.36
C LEU A 827 -14.06 1.81 -24.26
N LEU A 828 -14.56 1.50 -23.05
CA LEU A 828 -13.73 0.97 -21.96
C LEU A 828 -13.16 -0.42 -22.29
N ALA A 829 -13.96 -1.29 -22.91
CA ALA A 829 -13.49 -2.60 -23.39
C ALA A 829 -12.38 -2.45 -24.44
N ALA A 830 -12.59 -1.61 -25.46
CA ALA A 830 -11.62 -1.38 -26.51
C ALA A 830 -10.32 -0.74 -25.97
N LYS A 831 -10.41 0.15 -24.96
CA LYS A 831 -9.22 0.76 -24.36
C LYS A 831 -8.47 -0.17 -23.43
N LEU A 832 -9.13 -1.05 -22.66
CA LEU A 832 -8.43 -2.07 -21.87
C LEU A 832 -7.76 -3.13 -22.76
N ASP A 833 -8.39 -3.53 -23.87
CA ASP A 833 -7.80 -4.42 -24.88
C ASP A 833 -6.66 -3.74 -25.69
N GLU A 834 -6.77 -2.45 -26.02
CA GLU A 834 -5.67 -1.66 -26.58
C GLU A 834 -4.50 -1.57 -25.59
N MET A 835 -4.78 -1.26 -24.32
CA MET A 835 -3.77 -1.15 -23.27
C MET A 835 -3.02 -2.47 -23.06
N GLY A 836 -3.70 -3.61 -22.89
CA GLY A 836 -3.04 -4.91 -22.72
C GLY A 836 -2.20 -5.35 -23.92
N LYS A 837 -2.56 -4.94 -25.15
CA LYS A 837 -1.74 -5.18 -26.36
C LYS A 837 -0.52 -4.27 -26.39
N ARG A 838 -0.66 -2.99 -26.08
CA ARG A 838 0.44 -2.02 -26.00
C ARG A 838 1.40 -2.32 -24.87
N GLU A 839 0.89 -2.77 -23.74
CA GLU A 839 1.62 -3.28 -22.59
C GLU A 839 2.61 -4.37 -23.02
N HIS A 840 2.15 -5.43 -23.69
CA HIS A 840 3.02 -6.52 -24.14
C HIS A 840 4.01 -6.09 -25.25
N GLU A 841 3.63 -5.15 -26.13
CA GLU A 841 4.57 -4.55 -27.10
C GLU A 841 5.68 -3.75 -26.40
N LEU A 842 5.34 -2.97 -25.38
CA LEU A 842 6.28 -2.15 -24.58
C LEU A 842 7.16 -3.02 -23.67
N GLU A 843 6.58 -3.97 -22.95
CA GLU A 843 7.25 -4.98 -22.13
C GLU A 843 8.37 -5.65 -22.93
N LYS A 844 8.01 -6.21 -24.09
CA LYS A 844 8.96 -6.89 -24.99
C LYS A 844 10.08 -5.97 -25.49
N LEU A 845 9.76 -4.71 -25.81
CA LEU A 845 10.75 -3.72 -26.24
C LEU A 845 11.71 -3.38 -25.09
N ILE A 846 11.18 -3.17 -23.88
CA ILE A 846 11.95 -2.91 -22.67
C ILE A 846 12.85 -4.10 -22.33
N SER A 847 12.34 -5.32 -22.28
CA SER A 847 13.13 -6.52 -21.98
C SER A 847 14.23 -6.76 -23.02
N GLN A 848 13.98 -6.48 -24.32
CA GLN A 848 15.02 -6.49 -25.35
C GLN A 848 16.09 -5.42 -25.09
N HIS A 849 15.71 -4.21 -24.66
CA HIS A 849 16.67 -3.16 -24.33
C HIS A 849 17.47 -3.49 -23.04
N LEU A 850 16.83 -4.02 -21.98
CA LEU A 850 17.50 -4.47 -20.76
C LEU A 850 18.55 -5.58 -21.06
N GLN A 851 18.24 -6.49 -21.97
CA GLN A 851 19.21 -7.46 -22.49
C GLN A 851 20.33 -6.78 -23.30
N GLY A 852 19.99 -5.75 -24.10
CA GLY A 852 20.93 -4.89 -24.82
C GLY A 852 21.92 -4.15 -23.91
N LEU A 853 21.50 -3.69 -22.72
CA LEU A 853 22.38 -3.04 -21.73
C LEU A 853 23.61 -3.91 -21.40
N LYS A 854 23.46 -5.24 -21.39
CA LYS A 854 24.58 -6.18 -21.16
C LYS A 854 25.67 -6.13 -22.26
N ALA A 855 25.31 -5.75 -23.49
CA ALA A 855 26.26 -5.54 -24.56
C ALA A 855 26.87 -4.12 -24.54
N GLU A 856 26.07 -3.11 -24.21
CA GLU A 856 26.47 -1.70 -24.32
C GLU A 856 27.26 -1.17 -23.11
N ARG A 857 27.05 -1.75 -21.92
CA ARG A 857 27.73 -1.37 -20.66
C ARG A 857 29.24 -1.13 -20.79
N ALA A 858 29.94 -1.96 -21.58
CA ALA A 858 31.39 -1.89 -21.74
C ALA A 858 31.85 -0.62 -22.48
N ARG A 859 30.99 -0.01 -23.31
CA ARG A 859 31.24 1.29 -23.94
C ARG A 859 30.83 2.43 -23.01
N ALA A 860 29.59 2.40 -22.51
CA ALA A 860 29.01 3.44 -21.65
C ALA A 860 29.81 3.68 -20.35
N THR A 861 30.46 2.64 -19.81
CA THR A 861 31.33 2.77 -18.62
C THR A 861 32.44 3.80 -18.83
N GLY A 862 33.03 3.88 -20.04
CA GLY A 862 34.22 4.69 -20.31
C GLY A 862 34.01 6.21 -20.22
N GLU A 863 32.77 6.68 -20.38
CA GLU A 863 32.41 8.10 -20.36
C GLU A 863 31.95 8.58 -18.97
N SER A 864 31.61 7.64 -18.07
CA SER A 864 31.10 7.93 -16.74
C SER A 864 32.18 8.48 -15.79
N SER A 865 31.78 9.43 -14.93
CA SER A 865 32.62 9.98 -13.88
C SER A 865 31.88 10.27 -12.57
N VAL A 866 32.64 10.25 -11.48
CA VAL A 866 32.19 10.36 -10.09
C VAL A 866 32.94 11.53 -9.43
N SER A 867 32.21 12.36 -8.67
CA SER A 867 32.79 13.37 -7.78
C SER A 867 33.16 12.69 -6.47
N ILE A 868 34.24 13.10 -5.80
CA ILE A 868 34.63 12.52 -4.52
C ILE A 868 33.99 13.31 -3.37
N ASN A 869 33.93 14.64 -3.45
CA ASN A 869 33.69 15.48 -2.27
C ASN A 869 32.31 15.29 -1.63
N GLU A 870 31.23 15.47 -2.42
CA GLU A 870 29.86 15.42 -1.91
C GLU A 870 29.25 14.02 -2.06
N GLU A 871 29.39 13.41 -3.24
CA GLU A 871 28.83 12.07 -3.55
C GLU A 871 29.38 10.98 -2.62
N PHE A 872 30.65 11.04 -2.19
CA PHE A 872 31.20 10.04 -1.26
C PHE A 872 30.74 10.29 0.18
N LEU A 873 30.54 11.55 0.59
CA LEU A 873 30.00 11.84 1.92
C LEU A 873 28.55 11.34 2.02
N GLU A 874 27.71 11.58 1.01
CA GLU A 874 26.36 11.03 0.93
C GLU A 874 26.38 9.49 0.94
N TYR A 875 27.29 8.87 0.18
CA TYR A 875 27.47 7.41 0.23
C TYR A 875 27.84 6.92 1.64
N LEU A 876 28.80 7.55 2.33
CA LEU A 876 29.17 7.16 3.71
C LEU A 876 28.04 7.39 4.71
N MET A 877 27.25 8.45 4.53
CA MET A 877 26.05 8.70 5.34
C MET A 877 25.10 7.51 5.23
N ASN A 878 24.79 7.07 4.01
CA ASN A 878 23.81 6.02 3.78
C ASN A 878 24.38 4.59 3.96
N SER A 879 25.68 4.37 3.76
CA SER A 879 26.31 3.05 3.88
C SER A 879 26.71 2.69 5.31
N THR A 880 27.19 3.66 6.12
CA THR A 880 27.97 3.37 7.34
C THR A 880 27.70 4.29 8.53
N ILE A 881 27.50 5.59 8.32
CA ILE A 881 27.35 6.55 9.44
C ILE A 881 25.92 6.48 10.00
N ARG A 882 24.89 6.52 9.14
CA ARG A 882 23.49 6.28 9.53
C ARG A 882 23.20 4.79 9.63
N SER A 883 23.66 4.19 10.73
CA SER A 883 23.72 2.73 10.89
C SER A 883 22.36 2.01 10.92
N LEU A 884 21.25 2.69 11.23
CA LEU A 884 19.90 2.09 11.20
C LEU A 884 19.43 1.78 9.76
N GLY A 885 20.04 2.39 8.74
CA GLY A 885 19.83 2.07 7.33
C GLY A 885 20.20 0.62 6.94
N ARG A 886 20.93 -0.09 7.81
CA ARG A 886 21.32 -1.50 7.67
C ARG A 886 20.29 -2.49 8.25
N LEU A 887 19.11 -2.01 8.64
CA LEU A 887 18.04 -2.80 9.25
C LEU A 887 16.81 -2.86 8.34
N LEU A 888 16.19 -4.05 8.27
CA LEU A 888 14.97 -4.35 7.53
C LEU A 888 13.84 -4.63 8.55
N PRO A 889 12.87 -3.72 8.74
CA PRO A 889 11.74 -3.94 9.62
C PRO A 889 10.75 -4.95 9.00
N ARG A 890 10.40 -5.97 9.77
CA ARG A 890 9.30 -6.91 9.47
C ARG A 890 8.30 -6.89 10.62
N ALA A 891 7.03 -6.57 10.34
CA ALA A 891 6.00 -6.65 11.38
C ALA A 891 5.92 -8.08 11.92
N THR A 892 5.78 -8.28 13.23
CA THR A 892 5.62 -9.62 13.83
C THR A 892 4.34 -9.73 14.63
N ARG A 893 3.97 -8.70 15.38
CA ARG A 893 2.71 -8.64 16.14
C ARG A 893 2.12 -7.23 16.18
N VAL A 894 0.79 -7.15 16.11
CA VAL A 894 0.01 -5.96 16.48
C VAL A 894 -0.97 -6.36 17.57
N TYR A 895 -1.09 -5.54 18.61
CA TYR A 895 -2.12 -5.66 19.63
C TYR A 895 -3.05 -4.45 19.52
N LEU A 896 -4.36 -4.71 19.42
CA LEU A 896 -5.41 -3.70 19.51
C LEU A 896 -6.30 -3.98 20.72
N THR A 897 -6.99 -2.97 21.22
CA THR A 897 -7.95 -3.12 22.30
C THR A 897 -9.24 -2.36 21.98
N ASP A 898 -10.36 -2.90 22.46
CA ASP A 898 -11.64 -2.22 22.40
C ASP A 898 -11.75 -1.25 23.60
N PRO A 899 -12.01 0.06 23.39
CA PRO A 899 -12.07 1.03 24.49
C PRO A 899 -13.31 0.83 25.39
N GLU A 900 -14.37 0.22 24.89
CA GLU A 900 -15.56 -0.13 25.70
C GLU A 900 -15.34 -1.45 26.47
N PHE A 901 -14.54 -2.36 25.90
CA PHE A 901 -14.19 -3.64 26.50
C PHE A 901 -12.67 -3.83 26.70
N PRO A 902 -12.00 -3.16 27.67
CA PRO A 902 -10.53 -3.23 27.82
C PRO A 902 -9.92 -4.60 28.17
N GLY A 903 -10.73 -5.63 28.41
CA GLY A 903 -10.29 -7.03 28.54
C GLY A 903 -10.25 -7.80 27.21
N LEU A 904 -10.87 -7.23 26.16
CA LEU A 904 -10.88 -7.74 24.80
C LEU A 904 -9.65 -7.20 24.06
N VAL A 905 -8.76 -8.12 23.70
CA VAL A 905 -7.49 -7.85 23.05
C VAL A 905 -7.45 -8.60 21.73
N TYR A 906 -7.16 -7.85 20.67
CA TYR A 906 -6.95 -8.37 19.33
C TYR A 906 -5.47 -8.62 19.14
N LEU A 907 -5.13 -9.73 18.49
CA LEU A 907 -3.78 -10.02 18.02
C LEU A 907 -3.81 -10.17 16.50
N VAL A 908 -2.90 -9.46 15.85
CA VAL A 908 -2.47 -9.80 14.48
C VAL A 908 -1.08 -10.42 14.55
N THR A 909 -0.90 -11.60 13.97
CA THR A 909 0.41 -12.26 13.82
C THR A 909 0.83 -12.29 12.35
N TYR A 910 2.11 -12.04 12.09
CA TYR A 910 2.69 -12.02 10.74
C TYR A 910 3.76 -13.11 10.63
N ASP A 911 3.52 -14.11 9.77
CA ASP A 911 4.51 -15.12 9.40
C ASP A 911 5.02 -14.84 7.98
N TYR A 912 6.33 -15.05 7.74
CA TYR A 912 6.97 -14.87 6.44
C TYR A 912 7.59 -16.18 5.94
N HIS A 913 7.20 -16.60 4.73
CA HIS A 913 7.75 -17.76 4.04
C HIS A 913 8.08 -17.35 2.61
N ASP A 914 9.38 -17.32 2.28
CA ASP A 914 9.92 -16.82 1.01
C ASP A 914 9.34 -15.44 0.62
N ASP A 915 8.63 -15.33 -0.51
CA ASP A 915 7.96 -14.09 -0.98
C ASP A 915 6.46 -14.01 -0.58
N GLU A 916 6.02 -14.82 0.39
CA GLU A 916 4.67 -14.77 0.94
C GLU A 916 4.65 -14.34 2.42
N MET A 917 3.70 -13.46 2.74
CA MET A 917 3.35 -13.07 4.10
C MET A 917 1.97 -13.60 4.45
N THR A 918 1.86 -14.35 5.56
CA THR A 918 0.59 -14.78 6.13
C THR A 918 0.28 -13.94 7.37
N VAL A 919 -0.80 -13.17 7.28
CA VAL A 919 -1.35 -12.35 8.36
C VAL A 919 -2.54 -13.09 8.96
N ARG A 920 -2.51 -13.39 10.26
CA ARG A 920 -3.67 -13.95 10.98
C ARG A 920 -4.21 -12.95 11.98
N LEU A 921 -5.52 -12.74 11.97
CA LEU A 921 -6.24 -11.81 12.81
C LEU A 921 -7.19 -12.59 13.73
N GLY A 922 -7.26 -12.22 15.01
CA GLY A 922 -8.22 -12.80 15.95
C GLY A 922 -8.26 -12.04 17.28
N ASN A 923 -9.11 -12.50 18.17
CA ASN A 923 -9.31 -11.93 19.51
C ASN A 923 -9.49 -13.04 20.56
N ASN A 924 -9.55 -12.64 21.84
CA ASN A 924 -9.75 -13.53 22.99
C ASN A 924 -11.20 -13.60 23.49
N PHE A 925 -12.22 -13.20 22.73
CA PHE A 925 -13.61 -13.10 23.21
C PHE A 925 -14.19 -14.42 23.74
N LEU A 926 -13.72 -15.56 23.23
CA LEU A 926 -14.17 -16.90 23.64
C LEU A 926 -13.39 -17.50 24.83
N ARG A 927 -12.47 -16.75 25.46
CA ARG A 927 -11.42 -17.29 26.36
C ARG A 927 -11.37 -16.62 27.73
#